data_AF-A0A925U8V5-F1
#
_entry.id   AF-A0A925U8V5-F1
#
_cell.length_a   1.000
_cell.length_b   1.000
_cell.length_c   1.000
_cell.angle_alpha   90.00
_cell.angle_beta   90.00
_cell.angle_gamma   90.00
#
_symmetry.space_group_name_H-M   'P 1'
#
loop_
_entity.id
_entity.type
_entity.pdbx_description
1 polymer ?
#
loop_
_entity_poly.entity_id
_entity_poly.type
_entity_poly.pdbx_seq_one_letter_code
_entity_poly.pdbx_strand_id
1 'polypeptide(L)'
;MNTYNENLRSSIVASLQSLELDQKAVSAKLNASMFSLYYAEGATITANEKLNQATKEREEKALVKHQAVTAGNISNNQLASATQGSQYVKQATTNTAVCAANVQVAANAILRLASDLGSIYSIVNAADSHSDICRQAQEARDLINTTAYEAEVASQMAMNASMLVSEVSASTVMDKSTATNSAMTAILTIANSDYNTLSQTVSDANANVAAVSAKEKVAEGYFEDLTADNASTKSAYALTNQELNLNLIVTPKPGAESSEMLVGFNLIKYPFKLQEIDLPGKIDISPVKQYYLIFCKDSKKTTFSYGNAESLILNAAEKQYVSVNMPTVTTPNPNGPGNPVVTLAGKSAVNVDIKYKQLKDTDGSFYTLQDTDGDEIVPGTNYVVFLLAAYADDYKKKLNNFDDFLSAPSPVFCLTHILKPVNEPISVFPVSTDIKTEKDLALPKNFDQKTAIKLDKDTYCVAFNITETTDFKVDYRCIFLPVGKDLTKDMLNNSVIQELESEVEKLQQISDKFNPLISEKQANILETSSQIEAVQALITDLTAQSKTQTAGSPQRKETDAALANAKKDLDKLNAEYKKYNAEFTQLNKEKQQAINSLNAESKDKMGFVFNLTLAEQVLPGNFTSAARYPVKVQPSTATTADDIAPGIDPNSKTQYLGFATIGSETTDNFGNSLISGNSYYPVVLSYSIAEEDNLAMFTNALTDIKSANLFTYELNSK
;
A
#
# COMPACT_ATOMS: atom_id res chain seq x y z
N MET A 1 -2.15 57.45 -4.99
CA MET A 1 -0.84 56.83 -4.73
C MET A 1 -1.08 55.82 -3.63
N ASN A 2 -0.86 54.54 -3.90
CA ASN A 2 -1.06 53.51 -2.90
C ASN A 2 -0.07 53.70 -1.75
N THR A 3 -0.52 53.51 -0.52
CA THR A 3 0.37 53.62 0.65
C THR A 3 1.39 52.46 0.65
N TYR A 4 2.49 52.60 1.38
CA TYR A 4 3.49 51.53 1.51
C TYR A 4 2.85 50.21 1.98
N ASN A 5 1.90 50.29 2.91
CA ASN A 5 1.17 49.15 3.45
C ASN A 5 0.30 48.44 2.40
N GLU A 6 -0.35 49.20 1.50
CA GLU A 6 -1.14 48.62 0.40
C GLU A 6 -0.25 47.90 -0.61
N ASN A 7 0.91 48.46 -0.95
CA ASN A 7 1.87 47.82 -1.86
C ASN A 7 2.49 46.55 -1.25
N LEU A 8 2.82 46.59 0.05
CA LEU A 8 3.30 45.44 0.80
C LEU A 8 2.24 44.34 0.85
N ARG A 9 1.00 44.67 1.23
CA ARG A 9 -0.13 43.73 1.24
C ARG A 9 -0.35 43.13 -0.14
N SER A 10 -0.38 43.95 -1.20
CA SER A 10 -0.56 43.47 -2.57
C SER A 10 0.53 42.48 -2.97
N SER A 11 1.78 42.71 -2.55
CA SER A 11 2.90 41.81 -2.84
C SER A 11 2.77 40.50 -2.07
N ILE A 12 2.41 40.55 -0.78
CA ILE A 12 2.18 39.36 0.06
C ILE A 12 1.02 38.52 -0.50
N VAL A 13 -0.10 39.17 -0.87
CA VAL A 13 -1.26 38.51 -1.48
C VAL A 13 -0.85 37.82 -2.79
N ALA A 14 -0.11 38.51 -3.66
CA ALA A 14 0.34 37.92 -4.93
C ALA A 14 1.28 36.73 -4.71
N SER A 15 2.22 36.81 -3.77
CA SER A 15 3.13 35.71 -3.43
C SER A 15 2.38 34.50 -2.87
N LEU A 16 1.47 34.71 -1.90
CA LEU A 16 0.67 33.62 -1.33
C LEU A 16 -0.28 33.00 -2.35
N GLN A 17 -0.88 33.80 -3.23
CA GLN A 17 -1.72 33.29 -4.31
C GLN A 17 -0.93 32.47 -5.33
N SER A 18 0.28 32.91 -5.70
CA SER A 18 1.16 32.13 -6.59
C SER A 18 1.52 30.79 -5.96
N LEU A 19 1.94 30.79 -4.69
CA LEU A 19 2.26 29.56 -3.95
C LEU A 19 1.04 28.64 -3.78
N GLU A 20 -0.16 29.19 -3.58
CA GLU A 20 -1.41 28.42 -3.51
C GLU A 20 -1.74 27.77 -4.88
N LEU A 21 -1.55 28.49 -5.98
CA LEU A 21 -1.74 27.96 -7.33
C LEU A 21 -0.72 26.86 -7.65
N ASP A 22 0.55 27.08 -7.29
CA ASP A 22 1.60 26.09 -7.46
C ASP A 22 1.33 24.85 -6.61
N GLN A 23 0.90 25.02 -5.35
CA GLN A 23 0.49 23.92 -4.48
C GLN A 23 -0.69 23.13 -5.07
N LYS A 24 -1.72 23.80 -5.60
CA LYS A 24 -2.84 23.13 -6.28
C LYS A 24 -2.38 22.37 -7.52
N ALA A 25 -1.49 22.96 -8.32
CA ALA A 25 -0.96 22.34 -9.54
C ALA A 25 -0.10 21.12 -9.21
N VAL A 26 0.81 21.22 -8.23
CA VAL A 26 1.66 20.11 -7.78
C VAL A 26 0.82 19.03 -7.10
N SER A 27 -0.15 19.39 -6.25
CA SER A 27 -1.06 18.42 -5.63
C SER A 27 -1.91 17.67 -6.66
N ALA A 28 -2.35 18.34 -7.74
CA ALA A 28 -3.06 17.66 -8.83
C ALA A 28 -2.15 16.69 -9.58
N LYS A 29 -0.90 17.08 -9.86
CA LYS A 29 0.11 16.19 -10.47
C LYS A 29 0.45 15.01 -9.56
N LEU A 30 0.60 15.25 -8.26
CA LEU A 30 0.87 14.21 -7.25
C LEU A 30 -0.27 13.20 -7.19
N ASN A 31 -1.53 13.67 -7.19
CA ASN A 31 -2.68 12.77 -7.27
C ASN A 31 -2.66 11.94 -8.56
N ALA A 32 -2.36 12.57 -9.71
CA ALA A 32 -2.26 11.86 -10.99
C ALA A 32 -1.10 10.84 -11.03
N SER A 33 0.05 11.17 -10.46
CA SER A 33 1.19 10.24 -10.37
C SER A 33 0.90 9.10 -9.39
N MET A 34 0.17 9.34 -8.31
CA MET A 34 -0.29 8.29 -7.40
C MET A 34 -1.18 7.26 -8.11
N PHE A 35 -2.13 7.70 -8.94
CA PHE A 35 -2.93 6.78 -9.76
C PHE A 35 -2.04 6.00 -10.75
N SER A 36 -1.09 6.70 -11.38
CA SER A 36 -0.17 6.07 -12.35
C SER A 36 0.70 5.01 -11.68
N LEU A 37 1.20 5.28 -10.47
CA LEU A 37 1.94 4.34 -9.64
C LEU A 37 1.05 3.15 -9.27
N TYR A 38 -0.13 3.39 -8.70
CA TYR A 38 -1.07 2.33 -8.33
C TYR A 38 -1.41 1.37 -9.48
N TYR A 39 -1.63 1.87 -10.70
CA TYR A 39 -1.88 1.01 -11.86
C TYR A 39 -0.62 0.26 -12.32
N ALA A 40 0.57 0.85 -12.21
CA ALA A 40 1.83 0.18 -12.52
C ALA A 40 2.16 -0.91 -11.49
N GLU A 41 1.88 -0.65 -10.21
CA GLU A 41 1.95 -1.61 -9.11
C GLU A 41 0.99 -2.78 -9.35
N GLY A 42 -0.26 -2.49 -9.70
CA GLY A 42 -1.25 -3.52 -10.06
C GLY A 42 -0.84 -4.38 -11.26
N ALA A 43 -0.25 -3.77 -12.29
CA ALA A 43 0.29 -4.51 -13.45
C ALA A 43 1.44 -5.45 -13.04
N THR A 44 2.27 -5.03 -12.09
CA THR A 44 3.38 -5.83 -11.56
C THR A 44 2.86 -7.01 -10.73
N ILE A 45 1.90 -6.78 -9.84
CA ILE A 45 1.24 -7.83 -9.06
C ILE A 45 0.59 -8.86 -9.99
N THR A 46 -0.19 -8.39 -10.98
CA THR A 46 -0.85 -9.25 -11.98
C THR A 46 0.16 -10.08 -12.79
N ALA A 47 1.29 -9.49 -13.18
CA ALA A 47 2.32 -10.21 -13.92
C ALA A 47 2.99 -11.29 -13.06
N ASN A 48 3.24 -11.00 -11.77
CA ASN A 48 3.78 -11.98 -10.82
C ASN A 48 2.78 -13.12 -10.53
N GLU A 49 1.49 -12.82 -10.40
CA GLU A 49 0.47 -13.87 -10.25
C GLU A 49 0.43 -14.83 -11.45
N LYS A 50 0.45 -14.29 -12.66
CA LYS A 50 0.51 -15.09 -13.90
C LYS A 50 1.79 -15.91 -13.99
N LEU A 51 2.93 -15.36 -13.56
CA LEU A 51 4.20 -16.08 -13.51
C LEU A 51 4.14 -17.25 -12.51
N ASN A 52 3.59 -17.01 -11.32
CA ASN A 52 3.45 -18.03 -10.28
C ASN A 52 2.52 -19.16 -10.75
N GLN A 53 1.39 -18.82 -11.37
CA GLN A 53 0.48 -19.80 -11.96
C GLN A 53 1.16 -20.62 -13.07
N ALA A 54 1.79 -19.96 -14.05
CA ALA A 54 2.48 -20.64 -15.14
C ALA A 54 3.63 -21.53 -14.64
N THR A 55 4.32 -21.12 -13.57
CA THR A 55 5.39 -21.90 -12.95
C THR A 55 4.84 -23.18 -12.31
N LYS A 56 3.74 -23.08 -11.56
CA LYS A 56 3.06 -24.25 -10.96
C LYS A 56 2.58 -25.23 -12.04
N GLU A 57 1.90 -24.73 -13.07
CA GLU A 57 1.43 -25.57 -14.19
C GLU A 57 2.60 -26.26 -14.93
N ARG A 58 3.73 -25.56 -15.10
CA ARG A 58 4.95 -26.13 -15.70
C ARG A 58 5.53 -27.26 -14.84
N GLU A 59 5.55 -27.11 -13.52
CA GLU A 59 6.03 -28.15 -12.59
C GLU A 59 5.16 -29.41 -12.67
N GLU A 60 3.84 -29.27 -12.69
CA GLU A 60 2.92 -30.39 -12.87
C GLU A 60 3.15 -31.12 -14.21
N LYS A 61 3.33 -30.38 -15.30
CA LYS A 61 3.62 -30.96 -16.62
C LYS A 61 5.02 -31.55 -16.74
N ALA A 62 5.98 -31.07 -15.96
CA ALA A 62 7.32 -31.66 -15.87
C ALA A 62 7.23 -33.11 -15.35
N LEU A 63 6.38 -33.36 -14.35
CA LEU A 63 6.13 -34.71 -13.81
C LEU A 63 5.49 -35.62 -14.87
N VAL A 64 4.50 -35.12 -15.61
CA VAL A 64 3.85 -35.86 -16.70
C VAL A 64 4.86 -36.23 -17.79
N LYS A 65 5.71 -35.29 -18.21
CA LYS A 65 6.78 -35.54 -19.18
C LYS A 65 7.75 -36.61 -18.68
N HIS A 66 8.19 -36.51 -17.42
CA HIS A 66 9.09 -37.51 -16.83
C HIS A 66 8.47 -38.91 -16.87
N GLN A 67 7.20 -39.05 -16.48
CA GLN A 67 6.49 -40.33 -16.54
C GLN A 67 6.33 -40.85 -17.97
N ALA A 68 6.06 -39.98 -18.95
CA ALA A 68 5.96 -40.34 -20.35
C ALA A 68 7.29 -40.87 -20.91
N VAL A 69 8.43 -40.30 -20.50
CA VAL A 69 9.77 -40.80 -20.89
C VAL A 69 9.99 -42.20 -20.34
N THR A 70 9.69 -42.44 -19.05
CA THR A 70 9.84 -43.76 -18.44
C THR A 70 8.98 -44.81 -19.15
N ALA A 71 7.71 -44.52 -19.39
CA ALA A 71 6.81 -45.44 -20.07
C ALA A 71 7.20 -45.67 -21.55
N GLY A 72 7.70 -44.63 -22.23
CA GLY A 72 8.27 -44.75 -23.58
C GLY A 72 9.46 -45.71 -23.63
N ASN A 73 10.37 -45.64 -22.67
CA ASN A 73 11.51 -46.57 -22.59
C ASN A 73 11.08 -48.02 -22.37
N ILE A 74 10.09 -48.25 -21.50
CA ILE A 74 9.52 -49.59 -21.27
C ILE A 74 8.89 -50.13 -22.57
N SER A 75 8.13 -49.31 -23.27
CA SER A 75 7.48 -49.69 -24.52
C SER A 75 8.49 -50.03 -25.63
N ASN A 76 9.58 -49.26 -25.76
CA ASN A 76 10.66 -49.57 -26.70
C ASN A 76 11.32 -50.93 -26.40
N ASN A 77 11.57 -51.22 -25.12
CA ASN A 77 12.13 -52.50 -24.69
C ASN A 77 11.17 -53.68 -24.95
N GLN A 78 9.87 -53.46 -24.74
CA GLN A 78 8.83 -54.44 -25.06
C GLN A 78 8.80 -54.73 -26.56
N LEU A 79 8.82 -53.70 -27.41
CA LEU A 79 8.84 -53.86 -28.86
C LEU A 79 10.09 -54.63 -29.32
N ALA A 80 11.28 -54.26 -28.83
CA ALA A 80 12.52 -54.97 -29.15
C ALA A 80 12.45 -56.46 -28.77
N SER A 81 11.93 -56.75 -27.58
CA SER A 81 11.75 -58.12 -27.09
C SER A 81 10.75 -58.92 -27.93
N ALA A 82 9.63 -58.30 -28.31
CA ALA A 82 8.61 -58.91 -29.16
C ALA A 82 9.13 -59.18 -30.59
N THR A 83 9.91 -58.24 -31.15
CA THR A 83 10.57 -58.42 -32.45
C THR A 83 11.55 -59.58 -32.42
N GLN A 84 12.40 -59.66 -31.39
CA GLN A 84 13.35 -60.75 -31.23
C GLN A 84 12.64 -62.10 -31.04
N GLY A 85 11.59 -62.14 -30.21
CA GLY A 85 10.75 -63.33 -30.03
C GLY A 85 10.12 -63.81 -31.35
N SER A 86 9.59 -62.88 -32.15
CA SER A 86 9.02 -63.21 -33.47
C SER A 86 10.06 -63.81 -34.42
N GLN A 87 11.29 -63.28 -34.43
CA GLN A 87 12.38 -63.83 -35.24
C GLN A 87 12.76 -65.24 -34.81
N TYR A 88 12.89 -65.49 -33.50
CA TYR A 88 13.22 -66.83 -32.99
C TYR A 88 12.12 -67.85 -33.26
N VAL A 89 10.84 -67.49 -33.15
CA VAL A 89 9.73 -68.38 -33.49
C VAL A 89 9.72 -68.72 -34.98
N LYS A 90 9.98 -67.75 -35.87
CA LYS A 90 10.11 -68.01 -37.32
C LYS A 90 11.26 -68.97 -37.62
N GLN A 91 12.41 -68.78 -36.98
CA GLN A 91 13.56 -69.67 -37.13
C GLN A 91 13.26 -71.08 -36.60
N ALA A 92 12.64 -71.19 -35.43
CA ALA A 92 12.25 -72.46 -34.82
C ALA A 92 11.23 -73.21 -35.70
N THR A 93 10.25 -72.50 -36.27
CA THR A 93 9.27 -73.07 -37.20
C THR A 93 9.98 -73.66 -38.43
N THR A 94 10.89 -72.90 -39.03
CA THR A 94 11.66 -73.35 -40.20
C THR A 94 12.51 -74.58 -39.88
N ASN A 95 13.26 -74.53 -38.77
CA ASN A 95 14.13 -75.63 -38.35
C ASN A 95 13.33 -76.90 -38.03
N THR A 96 12.19 -76.76 -37.33
CA THR A 96 11.34 -77.90 -36.94
C THR A 96 10.65 -78.51 -38.16
N ALA A 97 10.20 -77.70 -39.11
CA ALA A 97 9.63 -78.17 -40.37
C ALA A 97 10.65 -78.97 -41.20
N VAL A 98 11.89 -78.48 -41.31
CA VAL A 98 12.99 -79.20 -41.99
C VAL A 98 13.31 -80.51 -41.26
N CYS A 99 13.36 -80.50 -39.93
CA CYS A 99 13.56 -81.70 -39.13
C CYS A 99 12.46 -82.75 -39.36
N ALA A 100 11.18 -82.33 -39.32
CA ALA A 100 10.04 -83.19 -39.57
C ALA A 100 10.09 -83.81 -40.98
N ALA A 101 10.45 -83.02 -42.00
CA ALA A 101 10.64 -83.52 -43.36
C ALA A 101 11.75 -84.58 -43.44
N ASN A 102 12.89 -84.35 -42.79
CA ASN A 102 14.01 -85.29 -42.76
C ASN A 102 13.65 -86.60 -42.03
N VAL A 103 12.95 -86.51 -40.88
CA VAL A 103 12.47 -87.67 -40.13
C VAL A 103 11.47 -88.47 -40.95
N GLN A 104 10.57 -87.82 -41.67
CA GLN A 104 9.61 -88.49 -42.55
C GLN A 104 10.32 -89.23 -43.69
N VAL A 105 11.33 -88.62 -44.32
CA VAL A 105 12.14 -89.28 -45.36
C VAL A 105 12.84 -90.52 -44.80
N ALA A 106 13.43 -90.43 -43.60
CA ALA A 106 14.07 -91.55 -42.93
C ALA A 106 13.07 -92.67 -42.57
N ALA A 107 11.91 -92.31 -42.02
CA ALA A 107 10.86 -93.27 -41.67
C ALA A 107 10.34 -94.02 -42.91
N ASN A 108 10.13 -93.33 -44.03
CA ASN A 108 9.75 -93.95 -45.30
C ASN A 108 10.79 -94.94 -45.81
N ALA A 109 12.08 -94.64 -45.65
CA ALA A 109 13.16 -95.56 -46.02
C ALA A 109 13.17 -96.83 -45.13
N ILE A 110 12.95 -96.67 -43.82
CA ILE A 110 12.86 -97.80 -42.86
C ILE A 110 11.63 -98.66 -43.17
N LEU A 111 10.47 -98.05 -43.45
CA LEU A 111 9.24 -98.77 -43.84
C LEU A 111 9.46 -99.60 -45.11
N ARG A 112 10.16 -99.04 -46.10
CA ARG A 112 10.52 -99.76 -47.32
C ARG A 112 11.44 -100.95 -47.03
N LEU A 113 12.47 -100.75 -46.19
CA LEU A 113 13.36 -101.83 -45.76
C LEU A 113 12.60 -102.94 -45.00
N ALA A 114 11.64 -102.58 -44.15
CA ALA A 114 10.79 -103.54 -43.45
C ALA A 114 9.94 -104.36 -44.41
N SER A 115 9.39 -103.73 -45.46
CA SER A 115 8.68 -104.41 -46.55
C SER A 115 9.58 -105.38 -47.33
N ASP A 116 10.80 -104.96 -47.67
CA ASP A 116 11.77 -105.79 -48.37
C ASP A 116 12.18 -107.01 -47.52
N LEU A 117 12.43 -106.82 -46.22
CA LEU A 117 12.73 -107.91 -45.27
C LEU A 117 11.54 -108.85 -45.07
N GLY A 118 10.31 -108.33 -45.04
CA GLY A 118 9.09 -109.15 -45.02
C GLY A 118 8.98 -110.05 -46.27
N SER A 119 9.39 -109.53 -47.43
CA SER A 119 9.45 -110.28 -48.69
C SER A 119 10.55 -111.33 -48.66
N ILE A 120 11.76 -111.00 -48.19
CA ILE A 120 12.87 -111.95 -48.01
C ILE A 120 12.47 -113.11 -47.10
N TYR A 121 11.88 -112.82 -45.93
CA TYR A 121 11.41 -113.85 -45.02
C TYR A 121 10.38 -114.76 -45.69
N SER A 122 9.42 -114.20 -46.43
CA SER A 122 8.39 -114.98 -47.14
C SER A 122 9.00 -115.91 -48.19
N ILE A 123 10.02 -115.45 -48.92
CA ILE A 123 10.77 -116.26 -49.91
C ILE A 123 11.56 -117.37 -49.21
N VAL A 124 12.34 -117.05 -48.17
CA VAL A 124 13.18 -118.01 -47.44
C VAL A 124 12.32 -119.08 -46.77
N ASN A 125 11.23 -118.67 -46.11
CA ASN A 125 10.30 -119.58 -45.45
C ASN A 125 9.61 -120.53 -46.46
N ALA A 126 9.33 -120.07 -47.69
CA ALA A 126 8.77 -120.91 -48.75
C ALA A 126 9.81 -121.85 -49.40
N ALA A 127 11.09 -121.44 -49.46
CA ALA A 127 12.15 -122.19 -50.10
C ALA A 127 12.77 -123.28 -49.20
N ASP A 128 12.99 -122.99 -47.91
CA ASP A 128 13.68 -123.87 -46.98
C ASP A 128 13.21 -123.65 -45.53
N SER A 129 11.97 -124.06 -45.26
CA SER A 129 11.35 -123.95 -43.93
C SER A 129 12.13 -124.79 -42.91
N HIS A 130 12.33 -124.26 -41.70
CA HIS A 130 13.09 -124.87 -40.57
C HIS A 130 14.62 -124.80 -40.67
N SER A 131 15.18 -124.05 -41.63
CA SER A 131 16.62 -123.73 -41.66
C SER A 131 16.99 -122.63 -40.65
N ASP A 132 18.26 -122.59 -40.23
CA ASP A 132 18.80 -121.49 -39.42
C ASP A 132 18.67 -120.13 -40.12
N ILE A 133 18.74 -120.12 -41.45
CA ILE A 133 18.54 -118.92 -42.29
C ILE A 133 17.10 -118.42 -42.19
N CYS A 134 16.11 -119.33 -42.18
CA CYS A 134 14.71 -118.99 -41.98
C CYS A 134 14.47 -118.36 -40.60
N ARG A 135 15.10 -118.89 -39.54
CA ARG A 135 15.01 -118.33 -38.19
C ARG A 135 15.63 -116.93 -38.10
N GLN A 136 16.82 -116.74 -38.67
CA GLN A 136 17.49 -115.43 -38.71
C GLN A 136 16.69 -114.39 -39.52
N ALA A 137 16.07 -114.80 -40.62
CA ALA A 137 15.21 -113.92 -41.43
C ALA A 137 13.94 -113.50 -40.66
N GLN A 138 13.38 -114.39 -39.83
CA GLN A 138 12.26 -114.05 -38.95
C GLN A 138 12.66 -113.05 -37.87
N GLU A 139 13.77 -113.30 -37.16
CA GLU A 139 14.28 -112.39 -36.13
C GLU A 139 14.59 -111.00 -36.72
N ALA A 140 15.20 -110.93 -37.90
CA ALA A 140 15.46 -109.67 -38.61
C ALA A 140 14.15 -108.95 -39.02
N ARG A 141 13.14 -109.69 -39.49
CA ARG A 141 11.81 -109.16 -39.81
C ARG A 141 11.12 -108.57 -38.58
N ASP A 142 11.16 -109.25 -37.44
CA ASP A 142 10.48 -108.80 -36.22
C ASP A 142 11.14 -107.54 -35.63
N LEU A 143 12.48 -107.48 -35.65
CA LEU A 143 13.24 -106.29 -35.26
C LEU A 143 12.99 -105.09 -36.18
N ILE A 144 13.02 -105.29 -37.51
CA ILE A 144 12.78 -104.17 -38.44
C ILE A 144 11.32 -103.70 -38.41
N ASN A 145 10.34 -104.58 -38.18
CA ASN A 145 8.94 -104.18 -38.03
C ASN A 145 8.73 -103.31 -36.80
N THR A 146 9.36 -103.66 -35.67
CA THR A 146 9.35 -102.83 -34.46
C THR A 146 10.00 -101.48 -34.73
N THR A 147 11.16 -101.48 -35.41
CA THR A 147 11.88 -100.26 -35.78
C THR A 147 11.05 -99.38 -36.74
N ALA A 148 10.32 -99.97 -37.68
CA ALA A 148 9.46 -99.27 -38.62
C ALA A 148 8.25 -98.63 -37.93
N TYR A 149 7.63 -99.33 -36.98
CA TYR A 149 6.57 -98.77 -36.15
C TYR A 149 7.07 -97.58 -35.31
N GLU A 150 8.22 -97.72 -34.64
CA GLU A 150 8.83 -96.63 -33.88
C GLU A 150 9.21 -95.43 -34.79
N ALA A 151 9.69 -95.69 -36.01
CA ALA A 151 9.99 -94.64 -36.98
C ALA A 151 8.74 -93.89 -37.46
N GLU A 152 7.62 -94.58 -37.66
CA GLU A 152 6.33 -93.94 -37.98
C GLU A 152 5.84 -93.06 -36.84
N VAL A 153 5.89 -93.55 -35.60
CA VAL A 153 5.53 -92.78 -34.39
C VAL A 153 6.43 -91.55 -34.27
N ALA A 154 7.74 -91.70 -34.47
CA ALA A 154 8.68 -90.58 -34.45
C ALA A 154 8.37 -89.53 -35.54
N SER A 155 8.00 -89.97 -36.74
CA SER A 155 7.57 -89.07 -37.83
C SER A 155 6.29 -88.32 -37.47
N GLN A 156 5.31 -88.98 -36.86
CA GLN A 156 4.08 -88.33 -36.40
C GLN A 156 4.36 -87.31 -35.30
N MET A 157 5.21 -87.65 -34.32
CA MET A 157 5.63 -86.73 -33.26
C MET A 157 6.36 -85.51 -33.83
N ALA A 158 7.22 -85.68 -34.83
CA ALA A 158 7.92 -84.59 -35.49
C ALA A 158 6.95 -83.65 -36.25
N MET A 159 5.94 -84.20 -36.93
CA MET A 159 4.87 -83.41 -37.56
C MET A 159 4.04 -82.63 -36.54
N ASN A 160 3.66 -83.27 -35.43
CA ASN A 160 2.93 -82.61 -34.34
C ASN A 160 3.76 -81.49 -33.70
N ALA A 161 5.06 -81.71 -33.49
CA ALA A 161 5.96 -80.68 -32.99
C ALA A 161 6.04 -79.48 -33.95
N SER A 162 6.14 -79.73 -35.26
CA SER A 162 6.13 -78.68 -36.29
C SER A 162 4.83 -77.87 -36.29
N MET A 163 3.69 -78.55 -36.16
CA MET A 163 2.37 -77.92 -36.04
C MET A 163 2.27 -77.02 -34.81
N LEU A 164 2.60 -77.55 -33.63
CA LEU A 164 2.53 -76.81 -32.35
C LEU A 164 3.46 -75.59 -32.33
N VAL A 165 4.65 -75.70 -32.91
CA VAL A 165 5.58 -74.56 -33.02
C VAL A 165 5.03 -73.48 -33.96
N SER A 166 4.31 -73.89 -35.02
CA SER A 166 3.69 -72.96 -35.97
C SER A 166 2.47 -72.22 -35.39
N GLU A 167 1.81 -72.76 -34.37
CA GLU A 167 0.68 -72.12 -33.68
C GLU A 167 1.10 -70.94 -32.77
N VAL A 168 2.40 -70.82 -32.46
CA VAL A 168 2.91 -69.75 -31.60
C VAL A 168 2.68 -68.38 -32.25
N SER A 169 1.76 -67.59 -31.68
CA SER A 169 1.27 -66.31 -32.21
C SER A 169 2.23 -65.12 -31.99
N ALA A 170 3.54 -65.31 -32.17
CA ALA A 170 4.55 -64.29 -31.89
C ALA A 170 4.46 -63.06 -32.82
N SER A 171 3.94 -63.22 -34.05
CA SER A 171 3.63 -62.10 -34.95
C SER A 171 2.55 -61.19 -34.35
N THR A 172 1.47 -61.74 -33.80
CA THR A 172 0.40 -60.95 -33.17
C THR A 172 0.91 -60.17 -31.95
N VAL A 173 1.81 -60.76 -31.15
CA VAL A 173 2.44 -60.07 -30.01
C VAL A 173 3.31 -58.90 -30.50
N MET A 174 4.06 -59.08 -31.59
CA MET A 174 4.84 -58.02 -32.22
C MET A 174 3.96 -56.89 -32.77
N ASP A 175 2.86 -57.21 -33.45
CA ASP A 175 1.93 -56.21 -34.00
C ASP A 175 1.29 -55.38 -32.88
N LYS A 176 0.83 -56.04 -31.81
CA LYS A 176 0.28 -55.35 -30.62
C LYS A 176 1.32 -54.49 -29.91
N SER A 177 2.56 -54.98 -29.80
CA SER A 177 3.67 -54.21 -29.21
C SER A 177 4.02 -53.00 -30.06
N THR A 178 3.96 -53.12 -31.40
CA THR A 178 4.16 -52.02 -32.34
C THR A 178 3.10 -50.95 -32.16
N ALA A 179 1.82 -51.32 -32.13
CA ALA A 179 0.72 -50.39 -31.92
C ALA A 179 0.81 -49.67 -30.57
N THR A 180 1.16 -50.41 -29.51
CA THR A 180 1.37 -49.84 -28.16
C THR A 180 2.52 -48.84 -28.18
N ASN A 181 3.63 -49.15 -28.86
CA ASN A 181 4.78 -48.26 -28.97
C ASN A 181 4.48 -46.99 -29.75
N SER A 182 3.70 -47.09 -30.82
CA SER A 182 3.24 -45.93 -31.57
C SER A 182 2.38 -45.01 -30.70
N ALA A 183 1.43 -45.57 -29.93
CA ALA A 183 0.59 -44.78 -29.03
C ALA A 183 1.42 -44.11 -27.90
N MET A 184 2.37 -44.83 -27.31
CA MET A 184 3.23 -44.29 -26.26
C MET A 184 4.15 -43.17 -26.79
N THR A 185 4.67 -43.31 -28.01
CA THR A 185 5.46 -42.27 -28.68
C THR A 185 4.63 -41.01 -28.95
N ALA A 186 3.35 -41.17 -29.30
CA ALA A 186 2.44 -40.04 -29.45
C ALA A 186 2.20 -39.30 -28.13
N ILE A 187 1.97 -40.02 -27.02
CA ILE A 187 1.84 -39.43 -25.67
C ILE A 187 3.11 -38.66 -25.27
N LEU A 188 4.30 -39.23 -25.50
CA LEU A 188 5.56 -38.55 -25.22
C LEU A 188 5.73 -37.27 -26.04
N THR A 189 5.30 -37.28 -27.30
CA THR A 189 5.34 -36.10 -28.18
C THR A 189 4.43 -34.99 -27.64
N ILE A 190 3.20 -35.33 -27.25
CA ILE A 190 2.24 -34.37 -26.65
C ILE A 190 2.79 -33.82 -25.33
N ALA A 191 3.26 -34.68 -24.42
CA ALA A 191 3.80 -34.26 -23.13
C ALA A 191 5.04 -33.34 -23.28
N ASN A 192 5.89 -33.60 -24.27
CA ASN A 192 7.00 -32.70 -24.60
C ASN A 192 6.51 -31.35 -25.14
N SER A 193 5.51 -31.36 -26.02
CA SER A 193 4.92 -30.14 -26.59
C SER A 193 4.28 -29.27 -25.50
N ASP A 194 3.47 -29.86 -24.61
CA ASP A 194 2.85 -29.19 -23.47
C ASP A 194 3.90 -28.54 -22.56
N TYR A 195 4.92 -29.31 -22.16
CA TYR A 195 6.00 -28.83 -21.30
C TYR A 195 6.77 -27.67 -21.95
N ASN A 196 7.10 -27.79 -23.24
CA ASN A 196 7.84 -26.76 -23.96
C ASN A 196 7.00 -25.48 -24.12
N THR A 197 5.70 -25.62 -24.41
CA THR A 197 4.77 -24.49 -24.52
C THR A 197 4.67 -23.74 -23.20
N LEU A 198 4.45 -24.44 -22.08
CA LEU A 198 4.43 -23.80 -20.75
C LEU A 198 5.78 -23.23 -20.33
N SER A 199 6.89 -23.88 -20.70
CA SER A 199 8.23 -23.33 -20.45
C SER A 199 8.43 -22.01 -21.20
N GLN A 200 7.91 -21.90 -22.43
CA GLN A 200 7.90 -20.64 -23.16
C GLN A 200 7.00 -19.61 -22.48
N THR A 201 5.79 -20.00 -22.04
CA THR A 201 4.90 -19.12 -21.28
C THR A 201 5.54 -18.58 -20.01
N VAL A 202 6.30 -19.39 -19.26
CA VAL A 202 7.06 -18.93 -18.08
C VAL A 202 8.18 -17.97 -18.48
N SER A 203 8.87 -18.21 -19.60
CA SER A 203 9.88 -17.28 -20.13
C SER A 203 9.26 -15.94 -20.51
N ASP A 204 8.12 -15.96 -21.21
CA ASP A 204 7.41 -14.76 -21.65
C ASP A 204 6.83 -14.00 -20.45
N ALA A 205 6.29 -14.72 -19.45
CA ALA A 205 5.81 -14.12 -18.20
C ALA A 205 6.94 -13.45 -17.41
N ASN A 206 8.12 -14.08 -17.30
CA ASN A 206 9.30 -13.46 -16.68
C ASN A 206 9.74 -12.18 -17.42
N ALA A 207 9.77 -12.21 -18.75
CA ALA A 207 10.08 -11.02 -19.55
C ALA A 207 9.05 -9.91 -19.34
N ASN A 208 7.77 -10.27 -19.22
CA ASN A 208 6.70 -9.33 -18.92
C ASN A 208 6.83 -8.72 -17.51
N VAL A 209 7.12 -9.53 -16.48
CA VAL A 209 7.39 -9.05 -15.11
C VAL A 209 8.52 -8.01 -15.14
N ALA A 210 9.64 -8.31 -15.78
CA ALA A 210 10.75 -7.37 -15.91
C ALA A 210 10.34 -6.05 -16.59
N ALA A 211 9.53 -6.13 -17.65
CA ALA A 211 9.06 -4.95 -18.38
C ALA A 211 8.07 -4.09 -17.57
N VAL A 212 7.16 -4.70 -16.79
CA VAL A 212 6.20 -3.95 -15.96
C VAL A 212 6.86 -3.39 -14.69
N SER A 213 7.78 -4.12 -14.05
CA SER A 213 8.55 -3.60 -12.91
C SER A 213 9.41 -2.41 -13.31
N ALA A 214 10.01 -2.41 -14.51
CA ALA A 214 10.75 -1.23 -14.99
C ALA A 214 9.85 0.02 -15.13
N LYS A 215 8.58 -0.16 -15.51
CA LYS A 215 7.60 0.94 -15.58
C LYS A 215 7.14 1.39 -14.20
N GLU A 216 6.95 0.45 -13.28
CA GLU A 216 6.62 0.75 -11.88
C GLU A 216 7.73 1.59 -11.24
N LYS A 217 9.02 1.23 -11.38
CA LYS A 217 10.13 2.03 -10.86
C LYS A 217 10.25 3.44 -11.44
N VAL A 218 9.87 3.64 -12.70
CA VAL A 218 9.81 4.99 -13.28
C VAL A 218 8.64 5.79 -12.68
N ALA A 219 7.49 5.15 -12.47
CA ALA A 219 6.34 5.79 -11.84
C ALA A 219 6.61 6.12 -10.35
N GLU A 220 7.31 5.23 -9.65
CA GLU A 220 7.75 5.42 -8.25
C GLU A 220 8.66 6.64 -8.14
N GLY A 221 9.74 6.70 -8.92
CA GLY A 221 10.64 7.86 -8.89
C GLY A 221 9.94 9.18 -9.22
N TYR A 222 9.02 9.18 -10.19
CA TYR A 222 8.24 10.38 -10.50
C TYR A 222 7.27 10.79 -9.37
N PHE A 223 6.71 9.81 -8.66
CA PHE A 223 5.86 10.05 -7.49
C PHE A 223 6.68 10.59 -6.30
N GLU A 224 7.87 10.06 -6.05
CA GLU A 224 8.80 10.55 -5.02
C GLU A 224 9.22 12.00 -5.29
N ASP A 225 9.63 12.33 -6.52
CA ASP A 225 9.98 13.69 -6.93
C ASP A 225 8.83 14.68 -6.67
N LEU A 226 7.61 14.31 -7.10
CA LEU A 226 6.42 15.14 -6.87
C LEU A 226 6.03 15.25 -5.39
N THR A 227 6.31 14.22 -4.59
CA THR A 227 6.08 14.25 -3.13
C THR A 227 7.01 15.26 -2.49
N ALA A 228 8.29 15.25 -2.86
CA ALA A 228 9.27 16.23 -2.40
C ALA A 228 8.91 17.67 -2.83
N ASP A 229 8.46 17.85 -4.09
CA ASP A 229 8.00 19.15 -4.60
C ASP A 229 6.76 19.66 -3.84
N ASN A 230 5.79 18.78 -3.59
CA ASN A 230 4.58 19.13 -2.85
C ASN A 230 4.89 19.54 -1.41
N ALA A 231 5.74 18.77 -0.72
CA ALA A 231 6.16 19.06 0.63
C ALA A 231 6.97 20.37 0.72
N SER A 232 7.85 20.62 -0.25
CA SER A 232 8.61 21.88 -0.37
C SER A 232 7.70 23.07 -0.60
N THR A 233 6.70 22.92 -1.48
CA THR A 233 5.72 23.98 -1.78
C THR A 233 4.82 24.27 -0.58
N LYS A 234 4.32 23.23 0.11
CA LYS A 234 3.57 23.37 1.38
C LYS A 234 4.40 24.09 2.44
N SER A 235 5.68 23.74 2.58
CA SER A 235 6.58 24.39 3.54
C SER A 235 6.85 25.85 3.19
N ALA A 236 7.09 26.16 1.91
CA ALA A 236 7.27 27.52 1.43
C ALA A 236 6.03 28.38 1.68
N TYR A 237 4.83 27.83 1.44
CA TYR A 237 3.57 28.49 1.77
C TYR A 237 3.44 28.73 3.27
N ALA A 238 3.67 27.70 4.10
CA ALA A 238 3.55 27.78 5.55
C ALA A 238 4.50 28.84 6.15
N LEU A 239 5.77 28.84 5.72
CA LEU A 239 6.77 29.83 6.14
C LEU A 239 6.36 31.25 5.71
N THR A 240 5.93 31.43 4.46
CA THR A 240 5.48 32.74 3.96
C THR A 240 4.25 33.23 4.73
N ASN A 241 3.31 32.33 5.03
CA ASN A 241 2.11 32.65 5.82
C ASN A 241 2.49 33.01 7.27
N GLN A 242 3.42 32.28 7.86
CA GLN A 242 3.90 32.53 9.21
C GLN A 242 4.58 33.90 9.34
N GLU A 243 5.52 34.20 8.44
CA GLU A 243 6.35 35.40 8.52
C GLU A 243 5.62 36.66 8.02
N LEU A 244 4.75 36.55 7.01
CA LEU A 244 4.17 37.70 6.33
C LEU A 244 2.65 37.85 6.50
N ASN A 245 1.94 36.83 6.99
CA ASN A 245 0.47 36.84 7.07
C ASN A 245 -0.06 36.39 8.45
N LEU A 246 0.70 36.68 9.50
CA LEU A 246 0.33 36.38 10.89
C LEU A 246 -0.03 34.91 11.12
N ASN A 247 0.51 33.99 10.33
CA ASN A 247 0.20 32.57 10.41
C ASN A 247 -1.31 32.26 10.45
N LEU A 248 -2.11 32.98 9.66
CA LEU A 248 -3.56 32.76 9.63
C LEU A 248 -3.88 31.39 9.04
N ILE A 249 -4.45 30.50 9.86
CA ILE A 249 -4.81 29.12 9.49
C ILE A 249 -6.22 28.83 9.98
N VAL A 250 -6.99 28.11 9.14
CA VAL A 250 -8.31 27.61 9.50
C VAL A 250 -8.27 26.09 9.45
N THR A 251 -8.63 25.45 10.56
CA THR A 251 -8.73 23.99 10.68
C THR A 251 -10.17 23.62 10.99
N PRO A 252 -10.92 23.09 10.01
CA PRO A 252 -12.24 22.48 10.26
C PRO A 252 -12.09 21.36 11.29
N LYS A 253 -12.99 21.28 12.29
CA LYS A 253 -12.96 20.17 13.24
C LYS A 253 -13.75 18.98 12.69
N PRO A 254 -13.16 17.77 12.65
CA PRO A 254 -13.87 16.58 12.24
C PRO A 254 -14.91 16.17 13.29
N GLY A 255 -16.19 16.04 12.90
CA GLY A 255 -17.29 15.60 13.77
C GLY A 255 -18.59 15.38 13.00
N ALA A 256 -19.45 14.50 13.50
CA ALA A 256 -20.69 14.07 12.82
C ALA A 256 -21.70 15.21 12.53
N GLU A 257 -21.59 16.34 13.22
CA GLU A 257 -22.42 17.54 12.98
C GLU A 257 -21.62 18.76 12.50
N SER A 258 -20.33 18.59 12.17
CA SER A 258 -19.36 19.57 11.61
C SER A 258 -19.80 21.04 11.61
N SER A 259 -20.09 21.56 12.80
CA SER A 259 -20.53 22.95 13.04
C SER A 259 -19.44 23.80 13.67
N GLU A 260 -18.24 23.23 13.84
CA GLU A 260 -17.11 23.84 14.55
C GLU A 260 -15.87 23.94 13.66
N MET A 261 -15.16 25.06 13.75
CA MET A 261 -13.86 25.28 13.12
C MET A 261 -12.93 26.01 14.07
N LEU A 262 -11.63 25.75 13.96
CA LEU A 262 -10.59 26.44 14.72
C LEU A 262 -9.88 27.43 13.81
N VAL A 263 -9.85 28.70 14.18
CA VAL A 263 -9.08 29.74 13.48
C VAL A 263 -7.89 30.15 14.34
N GLY A 264 -6.69 29.92 13.83
CA GLY A 264 -5.42 30.24 14.49
C GLY A 264 -4.71 31.41 13.80
N PHE A 265 -4.15 32.34 14.57
CA PHE A 265 -3.29 33.41 14.07
C PHE A 265 -2.33 33.96 15.14
N ASN A 266 -1.24 34.58 14.70
CA ASN A 266 -0.23 35.23 15.53
C ASN A 266 -0.62 36.67 15.87
N LEU A 267 -0.34 37.09 17.09
CA LEU A 267 -0.61 38.46 17.54
C LEU A 267 0.42 39.45 17.01
N ILE A 268 -0.05 40.62 16.54
CA ILE A 268 0.83 41.76 16.22
C ILE A 268 1.48 42.26 17.52
N LYS A 269 2.81 42.28 17.53
CA LYS A 269 3.63 42.73 18.67
C LYS A 269 4.15 44.14 18.43
N TYR A 270 4.50 44.85 19.51
CA TYR A 270 5.22 46.10 19.40
C TYR A 270 6.59 45.89 18.73
N PRO A 271 6.98 46.74 17.75
CA PRO A 271 8.25 46.60 17.04
C PRO A 271 9.47 46.88 17.91
N PHE A 272 9.28 47.62 19.01
CA PHE A 272 10.33 47.94 19.97
C PHE A 272 9.96 47.38 21.34
N LYS A 273 10.95 46.83 22.06
CA LYS A 273 10.77 46.50 23.48
C LYS A 273 10.38 47.78 24.19
N LEU A 274 9.16 47.82 24.74
CA LEU A 274 8.76 48.88 25.64
C LEU A 274 9.74 48.84 26.81
N GLN A 275 10.64 49.82 26.91
CA GLN A 275 11.31 50.10 28.18
C GLN A 275 10.20 50.29 29.22
N GLU A 276 10.41 49.83 30.44
CA GLU A 276 9.50 50.02 31.57
C GLU A 276 9.26 51.52 31.76
N ILE A 277 8.28 52.08 31.05
CA ILE A 277 7.79 53.42 31.27
C ILE A 277 6.78 53.27 32.40
N ASP A 278 7.18 53.77 33.56
CA ASP A 278 6.39 53.88 34.77
C ASP A 278 5.18 54.80 34.48
N LEU A 279 4.08 54.21 34.00
CA LEU A 279 2.86 54.89 33.62
C LEU A 279 1.72 54.37 34.52
N PRO A 280 1.04 55.25 35.28
CA PRO A 280 -0.02 54.84 36.20
C PRO A 280 -1.32 54.57 35.44
N GLY A 281 -1.84 53.35 35.57
CA GLY A 281 -3.14 52.93 35.05
C GLY A 281 -3.04 51.95 33.88
N LYS A 282 -3.93 50.94 33.85
CA LYS A 282 -4.02 49.84 32.87
C LYS A 282 -3.54 50.25 31.47
N ILE A 283 -2.32 49.87 31.10
CA ILE A 283 -1.83 50.05 29.74
C ILE A 283 -2.18 48.79 28.97
N ASP A 284 -2.97 48.97 27.92
CA ASP A 284 -3.20 47.95 26.91
C ASP A 284 -1.86 47.65 26.22
N ILE A 285 -1.23 46.55 26.62
CA ILE A 285 0.10 46.12 26.15
C ILE A 285 0.08 45.56 24.72
N SER A 286 -1.02 45.75 23.97
CA SER A 286 -1.12 45.40 22.56
C SER A 286 -1.22 46.64 21.67
N PRO A 287 -0.57 46.65 20.49
CA PRO A 287 -0.82 47.70 19.48
C PRO A 287 -2.22 47.61 18.86
N VAL A 288 -2.91 46.47 19.03
CA VAL A 288 -4.22 46.17 18.44
C VAL A 288 -5.30 46.24 19.51
N LYS A 289 -6.36 47.01 19.24
CA LYS A 289 -7.55 47.12 20.10
C LYS A 289 -8.42 45.87 20.00
N GLN A 290 -8.66 45.41 18.77
CA GLN A 290 -9.55 44.28 18.49
C GLN A 290 -9.23 43.64 17.14
N TYR A 291 -9.44 42.32 17.03
CA TYR A 291 -9.35 41.60 15.76
C TYR A 291 -10.74 41.19 15.28
N TYR A 292 -10.92 41.21 13.96
CA TYR A 292 -12.15 40.78 13.29
C TYR A 292 -11.82 39.70 12.26
N LEU A 293 -12.49 38.56 12.38
CA LEU A 293 -12.42 37.47 11.41
C LEU A 293 -13.58 37.58 10.44
N ILE A 294 -13.28 37.64 9.14
CA ILE A 294 -14.26 37.84 8.08
C ILE A 294 -14.20 36.68 7.10
N PHE A 295 -15.35 36.07 6.81
CA PHE A 295 -15.47 34.87 5.99
C PHE A 295 -15.94 35.24 4.59
N CYS A 296 -15.17 34.88 3.57
CA CYS A 296 -15.45 35.20 2.18
C CYS A 296 -15.43 33.94 1.33
N LYS A 297 -16.32 33.84 0.34
CA LYS A 297 -16.27 32.77 -0.67
C LYS A 297 -14.94 32.85 -1.45
N ASP A 298 -14.32 31.71 -1.76
CA ASP A 298 -13.05 31.65 -2.51
C ASP A 298 -13.13 32.43 -3.84
N SER A 299 -14.29 32.37 -4.52
CA SER A 299 -14.56 33.09 -5.77
C SER A 299 -14.46 34.62 -5.67
N LYS A 300 -14.54 35.19 -4.47
CA LYS A 300 -14.51 36.64 -4.21
C LYS A 300 -13.24 37.09 -3.47
N LYS A 301 -12.29 36.18 -3.23
CA LYS A 301 -11.06 36.50 -2.46
C LYS A 301 -10.19 37.59 -3.10
N THR A 302 -10.17 37.67 -4.44
CA THR A 302 -9.36 38.64 -5.18
C THR A 302 -9.98 40.04 -5.18
N THR A 303 -11.29 40.14 -5.01
CA THR A 303 -12.03 41.41 -4.98
C THR A 303 -12.20 41.99 -3.58
N PHE A 304 -11.92 41.21 -2.53
CA PHE A 304 -12.10 41.66 -1.16
C PHE A 304 -10.98 42.62 -0.73
N SER A 305 -11.38 43.87 -0.46
CA SER A 305 -10.47 44.96 -0.14
C SER A 305 -10.69 45.51 1.28
N TYR A 306 -9.77 46.37 1.71
CA TYR A 306 -9.88 47.09 2.98
C TYR A 306 -11.21 47.83 3.13
N GLY A 307 -11.65 48.54 2.08
CA GLY A 307 -12.92 49.28 2.12
C GLY A 307 -14.16 48.38 2.29
N ASN A 308 -14.11 47.14 1.81
CA ASN A 308 -15.18 46.18 2.05
C ASN A 308 -15.20 45.73 3.52
N ALA A 309 -14.04 45.43 4.09
CA ALA A 309 -13.91 45.03 5.48
C ALA A 309 -14.34 46.15 6.45
N GLU A 310 -13.94 47.40 6.19
CA GLU A 310 -14.31 48.55 6.99
C GLU A 310 -15.82 48.84 6.92
N SER A 311 -16.42 48.75 5.72
CA SER A 311 -17.87 48.91 5.55
C SER A 311 -18.68 47.88 6.33
N LEU A 312 -18.21 46.63 6.41
CA LEU A 312 -18.90 45.58 7.18
C LEU A 312 -18.89 45.88 8.69
N ILE A 313 -17.80 46.42 9.21
CA ILE A 313 -17.67 46.78 10.62
C ILE A 313 -18.48 48.05 10.94
N LEU A 314 -18.40 49.08 10.10
CA LEU A 314 -19.10 50.36 10.30
C LEU A 314 -20.63 50.22 10.25
N ASN A 315 -21.14 49.31 9.41
CA ASN A 315 -22.57 49.05 9.27
C ASN A 315 -23.13 48.11 10.34
N ALA A 316 -22.31 47.71 11.33
CA ALA A 316 -22.69 46.80 12.41
C ALA A 316 -23.36 45.51 11.91
N ALA A 317 -22.83 44.90 10.85
CA ALA A 317 -23.30 43.62 10.36
C ALA A 317 -22.75 42.49 11.27
N GLU A 318 -23.22 42.45 12.52
CA GLU A 318 -22.71 41.58 13.61
C GLU A 318 -22.73 40.07 13.27
N LYS A 319 -23.47 39.68 12.22
CA LYS A 319 -23.55 38.31 11.71
C LYS A 319 -22.51 37.94 10.65
N GLN A 320 -21.77 38.91 10.09
CA GLN A 320 -20.83 38.71 8.97
C GLN A 320 -19.35 38.70 9.40
N TYR A 321 -19.07 38.92 10.68
CA TYR A 321 -17.72 38.85 11.23
C TYR A 321 -17.73 38.27 12.66
N VAL A 322 -16.58 37.74 13.09
CA VAL A 322 -16.37 37.30 14.47
C VAL A 322 -15.37 38.23 15.15
N SER A 323 -15.80 38.91 16.22
CA SER A 323 -14.93 39.75 17.04
C SER A 323 -14.10 38.92 18.01
N VAL A 324 -12.78 39.12 17.99
CA VAL A 324 -11.86 38.48 18.91
C VAL A 324 -11.31 39.55 19.85
N ASN A 325 -11.74 39.47 21.12
CA ASN A 325 -11.27 40.38 22.17
C ASN A 325 -9.85 40.03 22.59
N MET A 326 -9.04 41.06 22.81
CA MET A 326 -7.68 40.87 23.30
C MET A 326 -7.67 40.37 24.75
N PRO A 327 -6.72 39.48 25.11
CA PRO A 327 -6.56 39.07 26.50
C PRO A 327 -6.14 40.29 27.33
N THR A 328 -7.06 40.84 28.12
CA THR A 328 -6.79 41.95 29.03
C THR A 328 -5.90 41.52 30.18
N VAL A 329 -4.81 42.25 30.43
CA VAL A 329 -4.05 42.15 31.68
C VAL A 329 -4.93 42.71 32.81
N THR A 330 -5.45 41.84 33.68
CA THR A 330 -5.99 42.30 34.96
C THR A 330 -4.81 42.59 35.89
N THR A 331 -4.52 43.86 36.14
CA THR A 331 -3.59 44.24 37.20
C THR A 331 -4.14 43.80 38.56
N PRO A 332 -3.30 43.30 39.49
CA PRO A 332 -3.73 43.00 40.86
C PRO A 332 -4.37 44.23 41.50
N ASN A 333 -5.48 44.03 42.20
CA ASN A 333 -6.00 45.03 43.13
C ASN A 333 -4.94 45.26 44.22
N PRO A 334 -4.42 46.48 44.43
CA PRO A 334 -3.38 46.75 45.43
C PRO A 334 -3.83 46.51 46.88
N ASN A 335 -5.11 46.21 47.14
CA ASN A 335 -5.68 46.10 48.49
C ASN A 335 -6.24 44.70 48.86
N GLY A 336 -5.82 43.61 48.20
CA GLY A 336 -6.26 42.24 48.54
C GLY A 336 -5.08 41.32 48.94
N PRO A 337 -5.17 40.54 50.05
CA PRO A 337 -4.13 39.57 50.41
C PRO A 337 -4.32 38.29 49.59
N GLY A 338 -3.61 38.19 48.48
CA GLY A 338 -3.55 36.97 47.67
C GLY A 338 -2.98 37.28 46.30
N ASN A 339 -1.72 36.90 46.07
CA ASN A 339 -1.01 37.08 44.81
C ASN A 339 -1.84 36.59 43.60
N PRO A 340 -2.19 37.45 42.62
CA PRO A 340 -2.36 37.01 41.26
C PRO A 340 -1.04 37.29 40.53
N VAL A 341 -0.23 36.24 40.38
CA VAL A 341 0.81 36.24 39.34
C VAL A 341 0.07 36.16 38.00
N VAL A 342 -0.07 37.29 37.31
CA VAL A 342 -0.56 37.31 35.93
C VAL A 342 0.64 37.18 35.00
N THR A 343 0.97 35.94 34.65
CA THR A 343 1.91 35.63 33.57
C THR A 343 1.21 35.81 32.23
N LEU A 344 1.29 37.01 31.62
CA LEU A 344 1.01 37.22 30.20
C LEU A 344 2.30 37.27 29.36
N ALA A 345 3.37 36.65 29.85
CA ALA A 345 4.55 36.38 29.07
C ALA A 345 4.33 35.08 28.27
N GLY A 346 4.01 35.19 26.97
CA GLY A 346 4.39 34.14 26.03
C GLY A 346 3.37 33.63 25.02
N LYS A 347 2.07 33.97 25.09
CA LYS A 347 1.13 33.55 24.03
C LYS A 347 1.34 34.39 22.77
N SER A 348 2.14 33.87 21.84
CA SER A 348 2.38 34.49 20.52
C SER A 348 1.28 34.22 19.51
N ALA A 349 0.34 33.31 19.81
CA ALA A 349 -0.75 32.90 18.94
C ALA A 349 -2.10 32.83 19.69
N VAL A 350 -3.18 33.11 18.96
CA VAL A 350 -4.58 32.99 19.39
C VAL A 350 -5.24 31.91 18.56
N ASN A 351 -5.99 31.02 19.21
CA ASN A 351 -6.85 30.04 18.57
C ASN A 351 -8.30 30.30 19.00
N VAL A 352 -9.17 30.53 18.02
CA VAL A 352 -10.58 30.85 18.22
C VAL A 352 -11.41 29.67 17.75
N ASP A 353 -12.22 29.12 18.66
CA ASP A 353 -13.17 28.05 18.39
C ASP A 353 -14.48 28.66 17.92
N ILE A 354 -14.86 28.43 16.67
CA ILE A 354 -16.02 29.07 16.03
C ILE A 354 -17.07 28.00 15.78
N LYS A 355 -18.21 28.14 16.46
CA LYS A 355 -19.41 27.34 16.22
C LYS A 355 -20.34 28.07 15.25
N TYR A 356 -20.11 27.94 13.95
CA TYR A 356 -20.73 28.82 12.95
C TYR A 356 -22.26 28.71 12.84
N LYS A 357 -22.89 27.65 13.38
CA LYS A 357 -24.37 27.52 13.47
C LYS A 357 -24.97 27.92 14.83
N GLN A 358 -24.14 28.27 15.81
CA GLN A 358 -24.56 28.52 17.19
C GLN A 358 -23.72 29.63 17.85
N LEU A 359 -23.52 30.75 17.14
CA LEU A 359 -22.89 31.94 17.74
C LEU A 359 -23.91 32.71 18.57
N LYS A 360 -23.46 33.42 19.61
CA LYS A 360 -24.33 34.23 20.48
C LYS A 360 -24.30 35.69 20.05
N ASP A 361 -25.47 36.27 19.86
CA ASP A 361 -25.67 37.69 19.59
C ASP A 361 -25.56 38.52 20.90
N THR A 362 -25.53 39.85 20.80
CA THR A 362 -25.42 40.81 21.90
C THR A 362 -26.57 40.69 22.92
N ASP A 363 -27.72 40.15 22.49
CA ASP A 363 -28.89 39.85 23.33
C ASP A 363 -28.90 38.42 23.92
N GLY A 364 -27.90 37.59 23.58
CA GLY A 364 -27.76 36.20 24.00
C GLY A 364 -28.49 35.17 23.13
N SER A 365 -29.15 35.58 22.04
CA SER A 365 -29.78 34.68 21.07
C SER A 365 -28.75 33.98 20.16
N PHE A 366 -29.10 32.80 19.64
CA PHE A 366 -28.21 32.06 18.75
C PHE A 366 -28.42 32.46 17.28
N TYR A 367 -27.34 32.69 16.54
CA TYR A 367 -27.37 32.97 15.11
C TYR A 367 -26.34 32.13 14.34
N THR A 368 -26.57 32.00 13.03
CA THR A 368 -25.64 31.37 12.07
C THR A 368 -24.76 32.44 11.44
N LEU A 369 -23.45 32.20 11.42
CA LEU A 369 -22.45 33.04 10.80
C LEU A 369 -22.70 33.14 9.29
N GLN A 370 -22.70 34.37 8.79
CA GLN A 370 -22.87 34.69 7.40
C GLN A 370 -21.53 35.05 6.75
N ASP A 371 -21.44 34.83 5.45
CA ASP A 371 -20.32 35.30 4.65
C ASP A 371 -20.44 36.81 4.34
N THR A 372 -19.46 37.34 3.61
CA THR A 372 -19.40 38.74 3.18
C THR A 372 -20.60 39.20 2.33
N ASP A 373 -21.37 38.28 1.72
CA ASP A 373 -22.56 38.58 0.93
C ASP A 373 -23.85 38.55 1.76
N GLY A 374 -23.79 38.02 2.99
CA GLY A 374 -24.93 37.84 3.87
C GLY A 374 -25.58 36.46 3.74
N ASP A 375 -24.97 35.56 2.96
CA ASP A 375 -25.41 34.17 2.83
C ASP A 375 -24.87 33.35 4.01
N GLU A 376 -25.62 32.34 4.46
CA GLU A 376 -25.15 31.43 5.50
C GLU A 376 -23.96 30.59 5.02
N ILE A 377 -23.02 30.30 5.93
CA ILE A 377 -21.92 29.37 5.61
C ILE A 377 -22.46 27.95 5.46
N VAL A 378 -22.48 27.46 4.23
CA VAL A 378 -22.94 26.10 3.89
C VAL A 378 -21.77 25.13 3.71
N PRO A 379 -21.87 23.88 4.23
CA PRO A 379 -20.95 22.80 3.88
C PRO A 379 -20.83 22.59 2.36
N GLY A 380 -19.67 22.10 1.90
CA GLY A 380 -19.38 21.83 0.49
C GLY A 380 -18.96 23.06 -0.33
N THR A 381 -19.02 24.27 0.24
CA THR A 381 -18.55 25.50 -0.41
C THR A 381 -17.14 25.87 0.08
N ASN A 382 -16.29 26.35 -0.85
CA ASN A 382 -14.93 26.81 -0.56
C ASN A 382 -14.92 28.25 0.00
N TYR A 383 -14.33 28.43 1.18
CA TYR A 383 -14.19 29.73 1.84
C TYR A 383 -12.74 30.07 2.15
N VAL A 384 -12.50 31.36 2.38
CA VAL A 384 -11.27 31.93 2.92
C VAL A 384 -11.59 32.88 4.07
N VAL A 385 -10.67 33.03 5.02
CA VAL A 385 -10.78 33.98 6.12
C VAL A 385 -9.81 35.14 5.90
N PHE A 386 -10.28 36.35 6.19
CA PHE A 386 -9.45 37.53 6.35
C PHE A 386 -9.44 37.96 7.81
N LEU A 387 -8.29 38.41 8.29
CA LEU A 387 -8.11 38.99 9.61
C LEU A 387 -7.90 40.50 9.46
N LEU A 388 -8.83 41.28 10.02
CA LEU A 388 -8.69 42.72 10.15
C LEU A 388 -8.29 43.05 11.60
N ALA A 389 -7.11 43.63 11.78
CA ALA A 389 -6.59 44.07 13.07
C ALA A 389 -6.80 45.58 13.20
N ALA A 390 -7.74 45.98 14.07
CA ALA A 390 -7.99 47.38 14.36
C ALA A 390 -6.99 47.90 15.40
N TYR A 391 -6.10 48.79 14.99
CA TYR A 391 -5.09 49.37 15.87
C TYR A 391 -5.71 50.29 16.92
N ALA A 392 -5.09 50.35 18.10
CA ALA A 392 -5.50 51.27 19.15
C ALA A 392 -5.25 52.73 18.72
N ASP A 393 -6.17 53.64 19.07
CA ASP A 393 -6.09 55.06 18.66
C ASP A 393 -4.78 55.72 19.13
N ASP A 394 -4.27 55.33 20.30
CA ASP A 394 -3.01 55.84 20.84
C ASP A 394 -1.79 55.31 20.07
N TYR A 395 -1.88 54.10 19.51
CA TYR A 395 -0.84 53.54 18.64
C TYR A 395 -0.85 54.23 17.27
N LYS A 396 -2.04 54.41 16.67
CA LYS A 396 -2.22 55.15 15.41
C LYS A 396 -1.67 56.57 15.48
N LYS A 397 -1.97 57.29 16.57
CA LYS A 397 -1.44 58.65 16.83
C LYS A 397 0.08 58.68 16.95
N LYS A 398 0.70 57.68 17.59
CA LYS A 398 2.17 57.60 17.76
C LYS A 398 2.90 57.35 16.44
N LEU A 399 2.32 56.54 15.56
CA LEU A 399 2.88 56.26 14.24
C LEU A 399 2.50 57.29 13.18
N ASN A 400 1.57 58.20 13.48
CA ASN A 400 0.94 59.11 12.52
C ASN A 400 0.40 58.36 11.28
N ASN A 401 -0.13 57.15 11.52
CA ASN A 401 -0.76 56.31 10.50
C ASN A 401 -2.08 55.79 11.07
N PHE A 402 -3.18 56.09 10.39
CA PHE A 402 -4.53 55.77 10.84
C PHE A 402 -5.11 54.51 10.18
N ASP A 403 -4.37 53.92 9.23
CA ASP A 403 -4.78 52.71 8.52
C ASP A 403 -4.72 51.49 9.45
N ASP A 404 -5.77 50.65 9.40
CA ASP A 404 -5.75 49.34 10.05
C ASP A 404 -5.08 48.26 9.18
N PHE A 405 -4.74 47.13 9.78
CA PHE A 405 -4.09 46.04 9.06
C PHE A 405 -5.10 44.99 8.61
N LEU A 406 -5.17 44.76 7.30
CA LEU A 406 -5.92 43.65 6.71
C LEU A 406 -4.95 42.58 6.21
N SER A 407 -5.12 41.35 6.67
CA SER A 407 -4.32 40.20 6.25
C SER A 407 -4.53 39.86 4.77
N ALA A 408 -3.64 39.02 4.23
CA ALA A 408 -3.93 38.23 3.04
C ALA A 408 -4.95 37.12 3.38
N PRO A 409 -5.68 36.56 2.38
CA PRO A 409 -6.62 35.49 2.64
C PRO A 409 -5.91 34.27 3.25
N SER A 410 -6.60 33.56 4.15
CA SER A 410 -6.17 32.24 4.64
C SER A 410 -6.10 31.23 3.50
N PRO A 411 -5.47 30.05 3.73
CA PRO A 411 -5.70 28.88 2.88
C PRO A 411 -7.19 28.64 2.68
N VAL A 412 -7.55 28.20 1.47
CA VAL A 412 -8.92 27.79 1.17
C VAL A 412 -9.28 26.57 2.01
N PHE A 413 -10.45 26.59 2.63
CA PHE A 413 -10.99 25.47 3.37
C PHE A 413 -12.43 25.21 2.95
N CYS A 414 -12.87 23.98 3.14
CA CYS A 414 -14.24 23.53 2.90
C CYS A 414 -14.73 22.79 4.15
N LEU A 415 -15.99 23.02 4.52
CA LEU A 415 -16.64 22.31 5.63
C LEU A 415 -17.40 21.13 5.04
N THR A 416 -17.18 19.93 5.55
CA THR A 416 -17.85 18.71 5.06
C THR A 416 -18.37 17.85 6.21
N HIS A 417 -19.32 16.97 5.90
CA HIS A 417 -19.78 15.90 6.75
C HIS A 417 -18.90 14.67 6.50
N ILE A 418 -18.10 14.31 7.50
CA ILE A 418 -17.21 13.15 7.41
C ILE A 418 -18.03 11.89 7.69
N LEU A 419 -18.10 10.98 6.72
CA LEU A 419 -18.72 9.68 6.90
C LEU A 419 -17.91 8.85 7.90
N LYS A 420 -18.57 7.92 8.62
CA LYS A 420 -17.87 7.09 9.59
C LYS A 420 -17.20 5.90 8.90
N PRO A 421 -15.88 5.70 9.06
CA PRO A 421 -15.22 4.51 8.56
C PRO A 421 -15.73 3.27 9.30
N VAL A 422 -15.72 2.13 8.61
CA VAL A 422 -15.98 0.82 9.22
C VAL A 422 -14.70 0.39 9.94
N ASN A 423 -14.62 0.67 11.24
CA ASN A 423 -13.45 0.39 12.09
C ASN A 423 -13.60 -0.89 12.94
N GLU A 424 -14.72 -1.59 12.83
CA GLU A 424 -14.92 -2.89 13.49
C GLU A 424 -14.35 -4.03 12.64
N PRO A 425 -13.95 -5.16 13.25
CA PRO A 425 -13.32 -6.26 12.52
C PRO A 425 -14.24 -6.79 11.42
N ILE A 426 -13.79 -6.62 10.18
CA ILE A 426 -14.43 -7.21 9.00
C ILE A 426 -14.24 -8.72 9.07
N SER A 427 -15.34 -9.45 9.02
CA SER A 427 -15.34 -10.92 9.09
C SER A 427 -15.63 -11.49 7.71
N VAL A 428 -14.72 -12.36 7.24
CA VAL A 428 -14.90 -13.12 5.99
C VAL A 428 -15.02 -14.59 6.34
N PHE A 429 -16.08 -15.26 5.88
CA PHE A 429 -16.33 -16.66 6.18
C PHE A 429 -16.92 -17.41 4.99
N PRO A 430 -16.63 -18.72 4.83
CA PRO A 430 -17.23 -19.56 3.80
C PRO A 430 -18.70 -19.86 4.14
N VAL A 431 -19.57 -19.86 3.13
CA VAL A 431 -20.97 -20.25 3.31
C VAL A 431 -21.05 -21.79 3.33
N SER A 432 -21.28 -22.38 4.50
CA SER A 432 -21.50 -23.83 4.62
C SER A 432 -22.98 -24.19 4.37
N THR A 433 -23.22 -25.45 3.99
CA THR A 433 -24.45 -25.95 3.37
C THR A 433 -25.70 -26.03 4.25
N ASP A 434 -25.69 -25.55 5.50
CA ASP A 434 -26.85 -25.56 6.40
C ASP A 434 -26.84 -24.35 7.34
N ILE A 435 -27.26 -23.17 6.85
CA ILE A 435 -27.60 -22.05 7.75
C ILE A 435 -28.93 -22.38 8.43
N LYS A 436 -28.89 -23.14 9.53
CA LYS A 436 -30.08 -23.50 10.33
C LYS A 436 -30.11 -22.86 11.72
N THR A 437 -28.99 -22.33 12.23
CA THR A 437 -28.91 -21.72 13.57
C THR A 437 -27.82 -20.66 13.70
N GLU A 438 -27.99 -19.73 14.65
CA GLU A 438 -27.08 -18.65 15.11
C GLU A 438 -25.59 -18.99 15.27
N LYS A 439 -25.21 -20.27 15.20
CA LYS A 439 -23.89 -20.78 15.60
C LYS A 439 -22.92 -20.98 14.43
N ASP A 440 -23.42 -21.07 13.20
CA ASP A 440 -22.63 -21.46 12.02
C ASP A 440 -22.13 -20.27 11.18
N LEU A 441 -22.72 -19.11 11.38
CA LEU A 441 -22.17 -17.84 10.93
C LEU A 441 -21.67 -17.13 12.18
N ALA A 442 -20.41 -16.67 12.22
CA ALA A 442 -19.91 -15.80 13.28
C ALA A 442 -20.57 -14.40 13.20
N LEU A 443 -21.88 -14.34 13.02
CA LEU A 443 -22.68 -13.13 13.03
C LEU A 443 -22.70 -12.55 14.45
N PRO A 444 -22.78 -11.23 14.60
CA PRO A 444 -23.06 -10.60 15.89
C PRO A 444 -24.30 -11.26 16.52
N LYS A 445 -24.27 -11.50 17.84
CA LYS A 445 -25.30 -12.23 18.63
C LYS A 445 -26.75 -11.68 18.57
N ASN A 446 -27.03 -10.69 17.72
CA ASN A 446 -28.26 -9.91 17.67
C ASN A 446 -29.02 -10.04 16.32
N PHE A 447 -28.73 -11.06 15.49
CA PHE A 447 -29.34 -11.21 14.16
C PHE A 447 -30.61 -12.10 14.19
N ASP A 448 -31.78 -11.50 13.96
CA ASP A 448 -33.07 -12.20 13.92
C ASP A 448 -33.32 -12.83 12.52
N GLN A 449 -33.45 -14.16 12.46
CA GLN A 449 -33.34 -15.01 11.26
C GLN A 449 -34.49 -14.93 10.23
N LYS A 450 -35.38 -13.95 10.29
CA LYS A 450 -36.59 -13.94 9.41
C LYS A 450 -36.36 -13.45 7.97
N THR A 451 -35.19 -12.90 7.66
CA THR A 451 -34.82 -12.49 6.29
C THR A 451 -33.97 -13.60 5.68
N ALA A 452 -34.60 -14.52 4.95
CA ALA A 452 -33.90 -15.61 4.27
C ALA A 452 -33.02 -15.07 3.14
N ILE A 453 -31.74 -14.84 3.42
CA ILE A 453 -30.74 -14.55 2.38
C ILE A 453 -30.51 -15.87 1.62
N LYS A 454 -30.96 -15.94 0.37
CA LYS A 454 -30.62 -17.06 -0.51
C LYS A 454 -29.16 -16.89 -0.94
N LEU A 455 -28.28 -17.69 -0.37
CA LEU A 455 -26.86 -17.74 -0.75
C LEU A 455 -26.63 -18.95 -1.64
N ASP A 456 -25.90 -18.74 -2.74
CA ASP A 456 -25.45 -19.84 -3.56
C ASP A 456 -24.43 -20.69 -2.80
N LYS A 457 -24.44 -21.98 -3.10
CA LYS A 457 -23.49 -22.93 -2.51
C LYS A 457 -22.10 -22.55 -3.02
N ASP A 458 -21.10 -22.69 -2.16
CA ASP A 458 -19.68 -22.55 -2.52
C ASP A 458 -19.16 -21.09 -2.64
N THR A 459 -19.83 -20.10 -2.05
CA THR A 459 -19.39 -18.67 -1.98
C THR A 459 -18.83 -18.28 -0.61
N TYR A 460 -17.96 -17.26 -0.55
CA TYR A 460 -17.60 -16.58 0.71
C TYR A 460 -18.53 -15.39 0.96
N CYS A 461 -18.60 -14.90 2.20
CA CYS A 461 -19.33 -13.68 2.55
C CYS A 461 -18.48 -12.76 3.42
N VAL A 462 -18.63 -11.45 3.19
CA VAL A 462 -18.05 -10.38 4.01
C VAL A 462 -19.16 -9.78 4.87
N ALA A 463 -18.92 -9.67 6.17
CA ALA A 463 -19.83 -9.04 7.12
C ALA A 463 -19.11 -8.02 8.02
N PHE A 464 -19.75 -6.88 8.27
CA PHE A 464 -19.24 -5.83 9.15
C PHE A 464 -20.37 -4.98 9.76
N ASN A 465 -20.11 -4.35 10.90
CA ASN A 465 -21.07 -3.50 11.59
C ASN A 465 -21.01 -2.07 11.07
N ILE A 466 -22.19 -1.47 10.88
CA ILE A 466 -22.38 -0.09 10.41
C ILE A 466 -23.06 0.69 11.52
N THR A 467 -22.43 1.78 11.95
CA THR A 467 -22.96 2.68 12.99
C THR A 467 -23.19 4.07 12.41
N GLU A 468 -24.24 4.24 11.62
CA GLU A 468 -24.52 5.50 10.91
C GLU A 468 -25.72 6.26 11.52
N THR A 469 -25.74 7.58 11.33
CA THR A 469 -26.93 8.42 11.56
C THR A 469 -27.90 8.23 10.39
N THR A 470 -29.18 8.03 10.68
CA THR A 470 -30.19 7.49 9.74
C THR A 470 -30.46 8.32 8.48
N ASP A 471 -29.90 9.53 8.36
CA ASP A 471 -30.31 10.51 7.36
C ASP A 471 -29.42 10.54 6.11
N PHE A 472 -28.26 9.86 6.11
CA PHE A 472 -27.34 9.87 4.97
C PHE A 472 -27.50 8.63 4.08
N LYS A 473 -27.58 8.86 2.76
CA LYS A 473 -27.54 7.78 1.77
C LYS A 473 -26.08 7.39 1.52
N VAL A 474 -25.66 6.24 2.06
CA VAL A 474 -24.28 5.74 1.94
C VAL A 474 -24.28 4.32 1.36
N ASP A 475 -23.42 4.12 0.36
CA ASP A 475 -23.05 2.85 -0.25
C ASP A 475 -21.75 2.34 0.38
N TYR A 476 -21.69 1.05 0.71
CA TYR A 476 -20.49 0.45 1.32
C TYR A 476 -19.84 -0.46 0.29
N ARG A 477 -18.68 -0.06 -0.23
CA ARG A 477 -17.97 -0.80 -1.27
C ARG A 477 -16.88 -1.66 -0.64
N CYS A 478 -17.04 -2.98 -0.72
CA CYS A 478 -16.05 -3.96 -0.31
C CYS A 478 -14.99 -4.11 -1.40
N ILE A 479 -13.72 -3.90 -1.05
CA ILE A 479 -12.57 -3.98 -1.94
C ILE A 479 -11.61 -5.02 -1.35
N PHE A 480 -11.06 -5.88 -2.21
CA PHE A 480 -10.11 -6.93 -1.81
C PHE A 480 -8.71 -6.59 -2.30
N LEU A 481 -7.76 -6.52 -1.37
CA LEU A 481 -6.38 -6.14 -1.65
C LEU A 481 -5.48 -7.39 -1.56
N PRO A 482 -4.78 -7.79 -2.63
CA PRO A 482 -3.96 -9.00 -2.64
C PRO A 482 -2.74 -8.86 -1.73
N VAL A 483 -2.38 -9.94 -1.05
CA VAL A 483 -1.26 -9.99 -0.10
C VAL A 483 -0.37 -11.19 -0.40
N GLY A 484 0.89 -10.92 -0.74
CA GLY A 484 1.91 -11.95 -0.89
C GLY A 484 3.30 -11.37 -0.74
N LYS A 485 4.14 -11.97 0.11
CA LYS A 485 5.54 -11.55 0.30
C LYS A 485 6.35 -11.54 -1.00
N ASP A 486 5.98 -12.38 -1.96
CA ASP A 486 6.62 -12.47 -3.27
C ASP A 486 5.93 -11.59 -4.33
N LEU A 487 4.68 -11.14 -4.08
CA LEU A 487 3.90 -10.30 -5.00
C LEU A 487 4.21 -8.82 -4.84
N THR A 488 4.48 -8.40 -3.61
CA THR A 488 4.60 -6.98 -3.22
C THR A 488 6.00 -6.64 -2.67
N LYS A 489 7.01 -7.46 -3.03
CA LYS A 489 8.37 -7.28 -2.55
C LYS A 489 8.98 -6.04 -3.22
N ASP A 490 9.59 -5.18 -2.43
CA ASP A 490 10.34 -4.00 -2.89
C ASP A 490 9.48 -2.91 -3.59
N MET A 491 8.16 -2.90 -3.35
CA MET A 491 7.23 -1.88 -3.86
C MET A 491 6.98 -0.79 -2.79
N LEU A 492 6.70 0.43 -3.24
CA LEU A 492 6.42 1.57 -2.38
C LEU A 492 5.12 1.32 -1.58
N ASN A 493 5.10 1.64 -0.29
CA ASN A 493 3.91 1.47 0.54
C ASN A 493 3.51 2.78 1.25
N ASN A 494 2.29 2.82 1.76
CA ASN A 494 1.74 3.99 2.43
C ASN A 494 2.60 4.48 3.61
N SER A 495 3.29 3.59 4.32
CA SER A 495 4.15 3.99 5.44
C SER A 495 5.42 4.68 4.95
N VAL A 496 6.00 4.23 3.84
CA VAL A 496 7.12 4.93 3.18
C VAL A 496 6.68 6.30 2.66
N ILE A 497 5.45 6.43 2.14
CA ILE A 497 4.89 7.73 1.73
C ILE A 497 4.72 8.67 2.92
N GLN A 498 4.15 8.19 4.03
CA GLN A 498 4.01 8.99 5.25
C GLN A 498 5.37 9.38 5.83
N GLU A 499 6.37 8.52 5.69
CA GLU A 499 7.75 8.85 6.04
C GLU A 499 8.30 9.97 5.16
N LEU A 500 8.22 9.84 3.84
CA LEU A 500 8.64 10.86 2.87
C LEU A 500 7.99 12.23 3.12
N GLU A 501 6.68 12.25 3.35
CA GLU A 501 5.96 13.49 3.70
C GLU A 501 6.42 14.07 5.04
N SER A 502 6.62 13.21 6.05
CA SER A 502 7.08 13.63 7.37
C SER A 502 8.57 14.01 7.40
N GLU A 503 9.37 13.50 6.47
CA GLU A 503 10.81 13.70 6.43
C GLU A 503 11.11 15.16 6.09
N VAL A 504 10.40 15.74 5.12
CA VAL A 504 10.53 17.16 4.79
C VAL A 504 10.11 18.05 5.96
N GLU A 505 9.03 17.70 6.67
CA GLU A 505 8.60 18.45 7.86
C GLU A 505 9.61 18.33 9.01
N LYS A 506 10.17 17.14 9.24
CA LYS A 506 11.22 16.92 10.24
C LYS A 506 12.51 17.63 9.87
N LEU A 507 12.90 17.65 8.59
CA LEU A 507 14.03 18.42 8.07
C LEU A 507 13.80 19.92 8.29
N GLN A 508 12.57 20.40 8.09
CA GLN A 508 12.20 21.78 8.39
C GLN A 508 12.30 22.08 9.89
N GLN A 509 11.77 21.23 10.77
CA GLN A 509 11.88 21.40 12.22
C GLN A 509 13.35 21.40 12.70
N ILE A 510 14.20 20.56 12.11
CA ILE A 510 15.64 20.58 12.33
C ILE A 510 16.21 21.93 11.85
N SER A 511 15.84 22.38 10.65
CA SER A 511 16.25 23.66 10.08
C SER A 511 15.88 24.84 10.98
N ASP A 512 14.63 24.91 11.43
CA ASP A 512 14.09 25.99 12.29
C ASP A 512 14.73 26.00 13.67
N LYS A 513 15.06 24.83 14.23
CA LYS A 513 15.75 24.74 15.52
C LYS A 513 17.22 25.15 15.42
N PHE A 514 17.95 24.65 14.41
CA PHE A 514 19.41 24.78 14.36
C PHE A 514 19.87 26.01 13.58
N ASN A 515 19.20 26.45 12.52
CA ASN A 515 19.66 27.57 11.70
C ASN A 515 19.75 28.89 12.48
N PRO A 516 18.75 29.31 13.30
CA PRO A 516 18.86 30.54 14.08
C PRO A 516 20.03 30.52 15.06
N LEU A 517 20.24 29.38 15.73
CA LEU A 517 21.35 29.18 16.68
C LEU A 517 22.71 29.20 15.97
N ILE A 518 22.82 28.58 14.80
CA ILE A 518 24.03 28.60 13.97
C ILE A 518 24.32 30.04 13.51
N SER A 519 23.31 30.77 13.03
CA SER A 519 23.44 32.17 12.60
C SER A 519 23.86 33.09 13.74
N GLU A 520 23.26 32.93 14.93
CA GLU A 520 23.64 33.69 16.13
C GLU A 520 25.11 33.43 16.51
N LYS A 521 25.53 32.15 16.53
CA LYS A 521 26.92 31.80 16.85
C LYS A 521 27.90 32.29 15.78
N GLN A 522 27.52 32.27 14.52
CA GLN A 522 28.33 32.82 13.43
C GLN A 522 28.46 34.36 13.54
N ALA A 523 27.39 35.07 13.91
CA ALA A 523 27.44 36.51 14.16
C ALA A 523 28.38 36.85 15.34
N ASN A 524 28.29 36.10 16.44
CA ASN A 524 29.20 36.25 17.58
C ASN A 524 30.67 35.99 17.19
N ILE A 525 30.94 34.97 16.38
CA ILE A 525 32.30 34.70 15.86
C ILE A 525 32.82 35.89 15.04
N LEU A 526 31.98 36.46 14.16
CA LEU A 526 32.36 37.60 13.33
C LEU A 526 32.65 38.85 14.17
N GLU A 527 31.78 39.15 15.14
CA GLU A 527 31.93 40.28 16.05
C GLU A 527 33.20 40.15 16.90
N THR A 528 33.41 38.99 17.55
CA THR A 528 34.60 38.72 18.35
C THR A 528 35.87 38.76 17.50
N SER A 529 35.84 38.24 16.26
CA SER A 529 36.98 38.33 15.32
C SER A 529 37.33 39.77 14.97
N SER A 530 36.33 40.61 14.71
CA SER A 530 36.55 42.03 14.43
C SER A 530 37.14 42.77 15.64
N GLN A 531 36.68 42.45 16.85
CA GLN A 531 37.24 42.99 18.09
C GLN A 531 38.70 42.50 18.31
N ILE A 532 39.02 41.24 17.97
CA ILE A 532 40.40 40.70 18.05
C ILE A 532 41.32 41.52 17.14
N GLU A 533 40.92 41.77 15.89
CA GLU A 533 41.71 42.56 14.94
C GLU A 533 41.96 43.99 15.46
N ALA A 534 40.93 44.63 16.02
CA ALA A 534 41.06 45.98 16.59
C ALA A 534 42.04 46.02 17.78
N VAL A 535 41.98 45.03 18.68
CA VAL A 535 42.91 44.94 19.82
C VAL A 535 44.32 44.58 19.36
N GLN A 536 44.47 43.74 18.33
CA GLN A 536 45.77 43.38 17.74
C GLN A 536 46.47 44.61 17.12
N ALA A 537 45.70 45.46 16.44
CA ALA A 537 46.18 46.73 15.90
C ALA A 537 46.62 47.67 17.04
N LEU A 538 45.82 47.81 18.10
CA LEU A 538 46.16 48.59 19.28
C LEU A 538 47.45 48.10 19.96
N ILE A 539 47.63 46.78 20.10
CA ILE A 539 48.86 46.18 20.64
C ILE A 539 50.08 46.53 19.77
N THR A 540 49.90 46.52 18.45
CA THR A 540 50.98 46.86 17.49
C THR A 540 51.42 48.32 17.67
N ASP A 541 50.46 49.24 17.75
CA ASP A 541 50.70 50.67 17.96
C ASP A 541 51.35 50.96 19.32
N LEU A 542 50.80 50.39 20.40
CA LEU A 542 51.37 50.53 21.76
C LEU A 542 52.78 49.95 21.86
N THR A 543 53.07 48.85 21.13
CA THR A 543 54.41 48.26 21.06
C THR A 543 55.40 49.18 20.33
N ALA A 544 54.97 49.83 19.26
CA ALA A 544 55.79 50.82 18.54
C ALA A 544 56.07 52.06 19.42
N GLN A 545 55.06 52.53 20.17
CA GLN A 545 55.20 53.66 21.10
C GLN A 545 56.14 53.33 22.28
N SER A 546 56.03 52.15 22.90
CA SER A 546 56.93 51.74 23.99
C SER A 546 58.42 51.68 23.55
N LYS A 547 58.70 51.31 22.29
CA LYS A 547 60.06 51.26 21.72
C LYS A 547 60.69 52.64 21.50
N THR A 548 59.89 53.68 21.26
CA THR A 548 60.38 55.05 20.98
C THR A 548 60.58 55.87 22.26
N GLN A 549 60.05 55.41 23.40
CA GLN A 549 60.13 56.12 24.67
C GLN A 549 61.34 55.68 25.53
N THR A 550 61.97 56.66 26.19
CA THR A 550 63.14 56.44 27.04
C THR A 550 62.81 55.54 28.24
N ALA A 551 63.69 54.58 28.54
CA ALA A 551 63.50 53.60 29.61
C ALA A 551 63.31 54.29 30.97
N GLY A 552 62.22 53.99 31.66
CA GLY A 552 61.91 54.50 33.00
C GLY A 552 61.10 55.80 33.08
N SER A 553 60.74 56.42 31.95
CA SER A 553 59.87 57.62 31.93
C SER A 553 58.43 57.31 32.40
N PRO A 554 57.70 58.28 32.99
CA PRO A 554 56.31 58.12 33.40
C PRO A 554 55.38 57.69 32.24
N GLN A 555 55.54 58.30 31.05
CA GLN A 555 54.79 57.90 29.85
C GLN A 555 55.02 56.44 29.45
N ARG A 556 56.24 55.91 29.64
CA ARG A 556 56.55 54.51 29.30
C ARG A 556 55.89 53.53 30.26
N LYS A 557 55.83 53.86 31.56
CA LYS A 557 55.10 53.04 32.55
C LYS A 557 53.60 52.95 32.23
N GLU A 558 53.01 54.05 31.78
CA GLU A 558 51.60 54.10 31.38
C GLU A 558 51.33 53.31 30.08
N THR A 559 52.21 53.47 29.09
CA THR A 559 52.15 52.73 27.81
C THR A 559 52.33 51.23 28.03
N ASP A 560 53.27 50.82 28.90
CA ASP A 560 53.51 49.41 29.22
C ASP A 560 52.33 48.79 30.02
N ALA A 561 51.66 49.58 30.88
CA ALA A 561 50.45 49.14 31.58
C ALA A 561 49.25 48.99 30.63
N ALA A 562 49.06 49.93 29.70
CA ALA A 562 48.03 49.84 28.65
C ALA A 562 48.27 48.63 27.73
N LEU A 563 49.53 48.35 27.38
CA LEU A 563 49.92 47.17 26.59
C LEU A 563 49.62 45.87 27.34
N ALA A 564 49.87 45.81 28.65
CA ALA A 564 49.55 44.65 29.48
C ALA A 564 48.03 44.40 29.56
N ASN A 565 47.23 45.45 29.70
CA ASN A 565 45.77 45.35 29.69
C ASN A 565 45.22 44.92 28.32
N ALA A 566 45.73 45.50 27.22
CA ALA A 566 45.33 45.12 25.87
C ALA A 566 45.66 43.65 25.56
N LYS A 567 46.81 43.14 26.01
CA LYS A 567 47.14 41.70 25.90
C LYS A 567 46.19 40.82 26.71
N LYS A 568 45.83 41.23 27.93
CA LYS A 568 44.86 40.50 28.76
C LYS A 568 43.46 40.46 28.12
N ASP A 569 43.04 41.55 27.48
CA ASP A 569 41.77 41.60 26.77
C ASP A 569 41.81 40.77 25.47
N LEU A 570 42.93 40.76 24.75
CA LEU A 570 43.16 39.85 23.62
C LEU A 570 43.06 38.37 24.05
N ASP A 571 43.63 37.99 25.19
CA ASP A 571 43.56 36.62 25.71
C ASP A 571 42.13 36.21 26.05
N LYS A 572 41.34 37.10 26.69
CA LYS A 572 39.91 36.84 26.97
C LYS A 572 39.13 36.66 25.67
N LEU A 573 39.35 37.55 24.72
CA LEU A 573 38.61 37.58 23.46
C LEU A 573 38.93 36.36 22.58
N ASN A 574 40.18 35.91 22.58
CA ASN A 574 40.57 34.63 21.98
C ASN A 574 39.93 33.42 22.67
N ALA A 575 39.75 33.46 23.98
CA ALA A 575 39.06 32.40 24.72
C ALA A 575 37.55 32.36 24.38
N GLU A 576 36.90 33.52 24.25
CA GLU A 576 35.51 33.63 23.80
C GLU A 576 35.34 33.17 22.35
N TYR A 577 36.23 33.59 21.44
CA TYR A 577 36.26 33.12 20.05
C TYR A 577 36.36 31.59 19.97
N LYS A 578 37.29 30.99 20.73
CA LYS A 578 37.47 29.54 20.78
C LYS A 578 36.23 28.82 21.31
N LYS A 579 35.55 29.40 22.30
CA LYS A 579 34.28 28.88 22.84
C LYS A 579 33.18 28.91 21.79
N TYR A 580 32.94 30.06 21.15
CA TYR A 580 31.91 30.19 20.12
C TYR A 580 32.17 29.29 18.90
N ASN A 581 33.43 29.14 18.49
CA ASN A 581 33.80 28.24 17.40
C ASN A 581 33.58 26.75 17.75
N ALA A 582 33.83 26.35 19.00
CA ALA A 582 33.54 25.00 19.48
C ALA A 582 32.02 24.74 19.53
N GLU A 583 31.23 25.69 20.04
CA GLU A 583 29.77 25.62 20.05
C GLU A 583 29.17 25.57 18.63
N PHE A 584 29.69 26.37 17.69
CA PHE A 584 29.29 26.34 16.27
C PHE A 584 29.58 24.98 15.62
N THR A 585 30.76 24.41 15.88
CA THR A 585 31.13 23.09 15.35
C THR A 585 30.23 21.99 15.93
N GLN A 586 29.92 22.06 17.22
CA GLN A 586 29.05 21.12 17.90
C GLN A 586 27.61 21.18 17.38
N LEU A 587 27.05 22.38 17.21
CA LEU A 587 25.70 22.58 16.64
C LEU A 587 25.58 22.02 15.22
N ASN A 588 26.60 22.20 14.37
CA ASN A 588 26.62 21.62 13.03
C ASN A 588 26.68 20.08 13.06
N LYS A 589 27.43 19.51 14.00
CA LYS A 589 27.49 18.05 14.19
C LYS A 589 26.15 17.49 14.67
N GLU A 590 25.50 18.15 15.62
CA GLU A 590 24.17 17.75 16.13
C GLU A 590 23.09 17.86 15.03
N LYS A 591 23.14 18.93 14.21
CA LYS A 591 22.28 19.07 13.03
C LYS A 591 22.47 17.89 12.06
N GLN A 592 23.71 17.52 11.74
CA GLN A 592 23.96 16.39 10.83
C GLN A 592 23.54 15.05 11.43
N GLN A 593 23.71 14.85 12.73
CA GLN A 593 23.27 13.63 13.42
C GLN A 593 21.73 13.52 13.44
N ALA A 594 21.02 14.63 13.65
CA ALA A 594 19.56 14.66 13.59
C ALA A 594 19.05 14.32 12.19
N ILE A 595 19.68 14.86 11.13
CA ILE A 595 19.37 14.52 9.72
C ILE A 595 19.56 13.02 9.47
N ASN A 596 20.72 12.47 9.88
CA ASN A 596 21.04 11.06 9.64
C ASN A 596 20.12 10.08 10.40
N SER A 597 19.42 10.53 11.45
CA SER A 597 18.52 9.70 12.26
C SER A 597 17.11 9.55 11.69
N LEU A 598 16.80 10.23 10.58
CA LEU A 598 15.48 10.19 9.94
C LEU A 598 15.21 8.90 9.12
N ASN A 599 16.25 8.13 8.78
CA ASN A 599 16.17 6.94 7.92
C ASN A 599 15.77 5.65 8.67
N ALA A 600 14.76 5.71 9.53
CA ALA A 600 14.26 4.52 10.22
C ALA A 600 13.08 3.91 9.45
N GLU A 601 13.34 2.83 8.70
CA GLU A 601 12.33 2.06 7.97
C GLU A 601 11.15 1.65 8.88
N SER A 602 9.96 2.21 8.65
CA SER A 602 8.73 1.58 9.12
C SER A 602 8.28 0.49 8.16
N LYS A 603 8.02 -0.68 8.71
CA LYS A 603 7.44 -1.80 7.98
C LYS A 603 5.92 -1.68 8.03
N ASP A 604 5.32 -1.22 6.94
CA ASP A 604 3.90 -1.41 6.71
C ASP A 604 3.59 -2.90 6.49
N LYS A 605 2.35 -3.29 6.77
CA LYS A 605 1.81 -4.62 6.47
C LYS A 605 1.38 -4.76 5.00
N MET A 606 1.15 -3.63 4.32
CA MET A 606 0.76 -3.57 2.91
C MET A 606 1.99 -3.25 2.07
N GLY A 607 2.20 -3.98 0.97
CA GLY A 607 3.35 -3.79 0.10
C GLY A 607 3.06 -2.98 -1.16
N PHE A 608 2.01 -2.16 -1.18
CA PHE A 608 1.72 -1.24 -2.30
C PHE A 608 0.90 -0.04 -1.78
N VAL A 609 0.70 0.98 -2.61
CA VAL A 609 0.01 2.23 -2.21
C VAL A 609 -1.51 2.06 -2.32
N PHE A 610 -2.24 2.27 -1.23
CA PHE A 610 -3.71 2.25 -1.24
C PHE A 610 -4.31 3.16 -0.18
N ASN A 611 -5.02 4.21 -0.58
CA ASN A 611 -5.61 5.18 0.34
C ASN A 611 -7.05 5.54 -0.08
N LEU A 612 -7.68 6.47 0.65
CA LEU A 612 -9.04 6.93 0.37
C LEU A 612 -9.21 7.43 -1.07
N THR A 613 -8.30 8.27 -1.55
CA THR A 613 -8.32 8.84 -2.91
C THR A 613 -8.28 7.76 -3.99
N LEU A 614 -7.47 6.71 -3.78
CA LEU A 614 -7.41 5.54 -4.67
C LEU A 614 -8.69 4.70 -4.58
N ALA A 615 -9.19 4.45 -3.37
CA ALA A 615 -10.40 3.67 -3.14
C ALA A 615 -11.64 4.28 -3.83
N GLU A 616 -11.75 5.61 -3.88
CA GLU A 616 -12.84 6.33 -4.55
C GLU A 616 -12.88 6.14 -6.07
N GLN A 617 -11.72 5.88 -6.70
CA GLN A 617 -11.58 5.71 -8.15
C GLN A 617 -11.51 4.25 -8.58
N VAL A 618 -11.68 3.30 -7.66
CA VAL A 618 -11.79 1.88 -8.00
C VAL A 618 -13.01 1.68 -8.91
N LEU A 619 -12.78 1.03 -10.06
CA LEU A 619 -13.82 0.81 -11.05
C LEU A 619 -14.97 -0.05 -10.48
N PRO A 620 -16.24 0.15 -10.90
CA PRO A 620 -17.37 -0.65 -10.44
C PRO A 620 -17.25 -2.17 -10.58
N GLY A 621 -16.38 -2.64 -11.49
CA GLY A 621 -16.07 -4.07 -11.66
C GLY A 621 -15.06 -4.63 -10.65
N ASN A 622 -14.43 -3.80 -9.83
CA ASN A 622 -13.33 -4.14 -8.92
C ASN A 622 -13.71 -3.96 -7.44
N PHE A 623 -15.00 -3.75 -7.15
CA PHE A 623 -15.55 -3.74 -5.80
C PHE A 623 -16.91 -4.42 -5.77
N THR A 624 -17.33 -4.85 -4.58
CA THR A 624 -18.68 -5.40 -4.35
C THR A 624 -19.43 -4.51 -3.38
N SER A 625 -20.56 -3.94 -3.79
CA SER A 625 -21.41 -3.16 -2.88
C SER A 625 -22.09 -4.07 -1.86
N ALA A 626 -22.01 -3.71 -0.58
CA ALA A 626 -22.63 -4.43 0.50
C ALA A 626 -24.09 -4.00 0.69
N ALA A 627 -24.98 -4.98 0.82
CA ALA A 627 -26.35 -4.74 1.23
C ALA A 627 -26.40 -4.37 2.73
N ARG A 628 -27.29 -3.43 3.06
CA ARG A 628 -27.50 -2.95 4.44
C ARG A 628 -28.71 -3.65 5.05
N TYR A 629 -28.52 -4.36 6.15
CA TYR A 629 -29.59 -5.03 6.88
C TYR A 629 -29.78 -4.40 8.27
N PRO A 630 -31.01 -3.97 8.65
CA PRO A 630 -31.24 -3.40 9.97
C PRO A 630 -31.10 -4.47 11.05
N VAL A 631 -30.26 -4.21 12.05
CA VAL A 631 -30.13 -5.07 13.24
C VAL A 631 -31.11 -4.58 14.29
N LYS A 632 -32.09 -5.42 14.66
CA LYS A 632 -32.94 -5.14 15.82
C LYS A 632 -32.10 -5.31 17.08
N VAL A 633 -31.62 -4.20 17.64
CA VAL A 633 -31.04 -4.22 18.98
C VAL A 633 -32.16 -4.64 19.94
N GLN A 634 -32.06 -5.83 20.57
CA GLN A 634 -32.96 -6.15 21.65
C GLN A 634 -32.80 -5.06 22.72
N PRO A 635 -33.89 -4.44 23.19
CA PRO A 635 -33.77 -3.45 24.26
C PRO A 635 -33.06 -4.12 25.43
N SER A 636 -31.90 -3.57 25.78
CA SER A 636 -31.23 -3.86 27.04
C SER A 636 -32.29 -3.93 28.13
N THR A 637 -32.27 -4.98 28.93
CA THR A 637 -33.14 -5.18 30.09
C THR A 637 -32.82 -4.14 31.17
N ALA A 638 -33.03 -2.86 30.88
CA ALA A 638 -33.10 -1.80 31.86
C ALA A 638 -34.50 -1.85 32.46
N THR A 639 -34.65 -2.71 33.46
CA THR A 639 -35.79 -2.71 34.37
C THR A 639 -35.75 -1.43 35.20
N THR A 640 -36.41 -0.38 34.75
CA THR A 640 -37.27 0.52 35.55
C THR A 640 -37.71 1.71 34.69
N ALA A 641 -39.01 2.02 34.74
CA ALA A 641 -39.68 2.98 33.86
C ALA A 641 -39.69 4.42 34.40
N ASP A 642 -38.90 4.74 35.43
CA ASP A 642 -39.07 5.97 36.19
C ASP A 642 -37.95 7.03 36.02
N ASP A 643 -36.92 6.79 35.20
CA ASP A 643 -35.85 7.77 34.93
C ASP A 643 -35.85 8.36 33.50
N ILE A 644 -36.95 8.23 32.76
CA ILE A 644 -37.07 8.86 31.43
C ILE A 644 -37.70 10.24 31.60
N ALA A 645 -36.86 11.28 31.66
CA ALA A 645 -37.30 12.66 31.45
C ALA A 645 -38.03 12.76 30.09
N PRO A 646 -39.16 13.47 29.97
CA PRO A 646 -39.84 13.66 28.68
C PRO A 646 -38.92 14.49 27.77
N GLY A 647 -38.29 13.85 26.79
CA GLY A 647 -37.34 14.52 25.88
C GLY A 647 -36.13 13.70 25.41
N ILE A 648 -36.03 12.41 25.73
CA ILE A 648 -34.89 11.58 25.28
C ILE A 648 -35.14 10.99 23.88
N ASP A 649 -34.77 11.83 22.91
CA ASP A 649 -34.02 11.64 21.66
C ASP A 649 -34.32 10.44 20.69
N PRO A 650 -34.75 10.74 19.44
CA PRO A 650 -34.73 9.85 18.26
C PRO A 650 -33.38 9.21 17.88
N ASN A 651 -32.28 9.53 18.56
CA ASN A 651 -30.95 8.93 18.41
C ASN A 651 -30.81 7.48 18.91
N SER A 652 -31.82 6.64 18.68
CA SER A 652 -31.62 5.19 18.60
C SER A 652 -30.69 4.94 17.41
N LYS A 653 -29.38 4.91 17.64
CA LYS A 653 -28.36 4.50 16.66
C LYS A 653 -28.81 3.16 16.07
N THR A 654 -29.41 3.20 14.90
CA THR A 654 -29.83 1.99 14.21
C THR A 654 -28.54 1.33 13.74
N GLN A 655 -28.17 0.22 14.38
CA GLN A 655 -27.04 -0.58 13.94
C GLN A 655 -27.47 -1.33 12.69
N TYR A 656 -26.68 -1.24 11.62
CA TYR A 656 -26.88 -2.02 10.42
C TYR A 656 -25.76 -3.05 10.29
N LEU A 657 -26.07 -4.18 9.69
CA LEU A 657 -25.09 -5.15 9.24
C LEU A 657 -24.86 -4.93 7.75
N GLY A 658 -23.62 -4.64 7.36
CA GLY A 658 -23.18 -4.66 5.97
C GLY A 658 -22.86 -6.09 5.56
N PHE A 659 -23.38 -6.51 4.40
CA PHE A 659 -23.21 -7.88 3.91
C PHE A 659 -22.95 -7.90 2.39
N ALA A 660 -21.88 -8.57 1.96
CA ALA A 660 -21.53 -8.76 0.55
C ALA A 660 -21.11 -10.21 0.27
N THR A 661 -21.49 -10.73 -0.90
CA THR A 661 -21.11 -12.08 -1.35
C THR A 661 -19.84 -12.03 -2.19
N ILE A 662 -18.96 -13.02 -2.00
CA ILE A 662 -17.76 -13.26 -2.79
C ILE A 662 -18.02 -14.50 -3.65
N GLY A 663 -18.20 -14.29 -4.95
CA GLY A 663 -18.41 -15.32 -5.96
C GLY A 663 -17.18 -15.54 -6.84
N SER A 664 -17.32 -16.41 -7.85
CA SER A 664 -16.27 -16.69 -8.84
C SER A 664 -15.93 -15.49 -9.73
N GLU A 665 -16.87 -14.56 -9.84
CA GLU A 665 -16.80 -13.31 -10.58
C GLU A 665 -16.21 -12.16 -9.74
N THR A 666 -16.02 -12.37 -8.43
CA THR A 666 -15.41 -11.35 -7.57
C THR A 666 -13.93 -11.20 -7.93
N THR A 667 -13.53 -9.94 -8.10
CA THR A 667 -12.18 -9.54 -8.44
C THR A 667 -11.52 -8.83 -7.26
N ASP A 668 -10.20 -8.75 -7.30
CA ASP A 668 -9.42 -7.85 -6.48
C ASP A 668 -9.53 -6.39 -6.96
N ASN A 669 -8.88 -5.48 -6.24
CA ASN A 669 -8.84 -4.05 -6.57
C ASN A 669 -8.24 -3.73 -7.95
N PHE A 670 -7.47 -4.65 -8.54
CA PHE A 670 -6.85 -4.52 -9.85
C PHE A 670 -7.69 -5.15 -10.98
N GLY A 671 -8.75 -5.88 -10.64
CA GLY A 671 -9.66 -6.53 -11.59
C GLY A 671 -9.28 -7.98 -11.91
N ASN A 672 -8.36 -8.59 -11.17
CA ASN A 672 -8.05 -10.01 -11.29
C ASN A 672 -9.03 -10.82 -10.46
N SER A 673 -9.49 -11.96 -10.98
CA SER A 673 -10.30 -12.90 -10.18
C SER A 673 -9.50 -13.38 -8.96
N LEU A 674 -10.18 -13.55 -7.82
CA LEU A 674 -9.54 -14.06 -6.61
C LEU A 674 -8.97 -15.47 -6.85
N ILE A 675 -7.71 -15.68 -6.46
CA ILE A 675 -6.96 -16.92 -6.71
C ILE A 675 -7.03 -17.82 -5.47
N SER A 676 -7.39 -19.09 -5.64
CA SER A 676 -7.43 -20.07 -4.55
C SER A 676 -6.04 -20.25 -3.93
N GLY A 677 -5.96 -20.20 -2.60
CA GLY A 677 -4.73 -20.24 -1.81
C GLY A 677 -4.07 -18.87 -1.57
N ASN A 678 -4.50 -17.81 -2.29
CA ASN A 678 -3.99 -16.45 -2.06
C ASN A 678 -4.71 -15.78 -0.88
N SER A 679 -4.01 -14.85 -0.24
CA SER A 679 -4.54 -14.10 0.90
C SER A 679 -4.86 -12.65 0.53
N TYR A 680 -5.91 -12.10 1.10
CA TYR A 680 -6.42 -10.78 0.78
C TYR A 680 -6.80 -9.98 2.05
N TYR A 681 -6.61 -8.66 2.03
CA TYR A 681 -7.21 -7.75 3.00
C TYR A 681 -8.56 -7.25 2.49
N PRO A 682 -9.67 -7.47 3.23
CA PRO A 682 -10.94 -6.86 2.93
C PRO A 682 -10.97 -5.45 3.52
N VAL A 683 -11.25 -4.45 2.69
CA VAL A 683 -11.43 -3.05 3.12
C VAL A 683 -12.77 -2.53 2.65
N VAL A 684 -13.39 -1.64 3.42
CA VAL A 684 -14.69 -1.07 3.09
C VAL A 684 -14.59 0.44 2.93
N LEU A 685 -15.01 0.93 1.77
CA LEU A 685 -15.20 2.36 1.51
C LEU A 685 -16.66 2.73 1.79
N SER A 686 -16.86 3.64 2.74
CA SER A 686 -18.14 4.31 2.98
C SER A 686 -18.26 5.49 2.00
N TYR A 687 -19.12 5.34 0.99
CA TYR A 687 -19.24 6.25 -0.14
C TYR A 687 -20.60 6.95 -0.14
N SER A 688 -20.61 8.28 -0.19
CA SER A 688 -21.85 9.05 -0.28
C SER A 688 -22.52 8.86 -1.65
N ILE A 689 -23.80 8.52 -1.63
CA ILE A 689 -24.67 8.46 -2.84
C ILE A 689 -25.76 9.54 -2.77
N ALA A 690 -25.44 10.68 -2.15
CA ALA A 690 -26.27 11.86 -2.20
C ALA A 690 -26.43 12.37 -3.65
N GLU A 691 -27.45 13.19 -3.90
CA GLU A 691 -27.62 13.86 -5.20
C GLU A 691 -26.37 14.66 -5.55
N GLU A 692 -26.07 14.81 -6.85
CA GLU A 692 -24.81 15.37 -7.36
C GLU A 692 -24.47 16.74 -6.75
N ASP A 693 -25.48 17.59 -6.55
CA ASP A 693 -25.37 18.92 -5.93
C ASP A 693 -24.92 18.89 -4.46
N ASN A 694 -25.11 17.77 -3.77
CA ASN A 694 -24.79 17.60 -2.35
C ASN A 694 -23.56 16.71 -2.11
N LEU A 695 -22.97 16.10 -3.14
CA LEU A 695 -21.80 15.22 -2.98
C LEU A 695 -20.62 15.96 -2.36
N ALA A 696 -20.40 17.22 -2.74
CA ALA A 696 -19.33 18.07 -2.20
C ALA A 696 -19.47 18.33 -0.69
N MET A 697 -20.65 18.11 -0.10
CA MET A 697 -20.88 18.27 1.33
C MET A 697 -20.37 17.09 2.15
N PHE A 698 -19.97 15.98 1.53
CA PHE A 698 -19.54 14.76 2.22
C PHE A 698 -18.06 14.46 1.98
N THR A 699 -17.40 13.92 3.00
CA THR A 699 -16.08 13.31 2.87
C THR A 699 -16.24 11.83 3.13
N ASN A 700 -15.88 11.01 2.13
CA ASN A 700 -15.93 9.56 2.23
C ASN A 700 -14.92 9.05 3.28
N ALA A 701 -15.09 7.80 3.70
CA ALA A 701 -14.22 7.21 4.70
C ALA A 701 -13.88 5.76 4.36
N LEU A 702 -12.60 5.43 4.47
CA LEU A 702 -12.06 4.09 4.23
C LEU A 702 -11.74 3.43 5.58
N THR A 703 -12.00 2.13 5.69
CA THR A 703 -11.52 1.31 6.82
C THR A 703 -10.02 1.46 7.05
N ASP A 704 -9.60 1.52 8.32
CA ASP A 704 -8.18 1.45 8.66
C ASP A 704 -7.61 0.07 8.28
N ILE A 705 -6.80 0.04 7.24
CA ILE A 705 -6.10 -1.13 6.72
C ILE A 705 -5.32 -1.87 7.82
N LYS A 706 -4.78 -1.15 8.81
CA LYS A 706 -3.99 -1.75 9.91
C LYS A 706 -4.85 -2.63 10.82
N SER A 707 -6.17 -2.37 10.86
CA SER A 707 -7.18 -3.10 11.64
C SER A 707 -7.85 -4.23 10.87
N ALA A 708 -7.66 -4.32 9.55
CA ALA A 708 -8.26 -5.34 8.71
C ALA A 708 -7.58 -6.71 8.95
N ASN A 709 -8.40 -7.76 9.06
CA ASN A 709 -7.92 -9.14 9.20
C ASN A 709 -7.70 -9.77 7.83
N LEU A 710 -6.55 -10.43 7.66
CA LEU A 710 -6.25 -11.22 6.47
C LEU A 710 -7.17 -12.44 6.38
N PHE A 711 -7.67 -12.76 5.19
CA PHE A 711 -8.29 -14.05 4.91
C PHE A 711 -7.64 -14.73 3.70
N THR A 712 -7.66 -16.06 3.68
CA THR A 712 -7.21 -16.86 2.54
C THR A 712 -8.43 -17.34 1.78
N TYR A 713 -8.45 -17.08 0.47
CA TYR A 713 -9.53 -17.49 -0.41
C TYR A 713 -9.30 -18.94 -0.86
N GLU A 714 -10.26 -19.83 -0.67
CA GLU A 714 -10.19 -21.23 -1.11
C GLU A 714 -11.43 -21.59 -1.93
N LEU A 715 -11.26 -21.92 -3.20
CA LEU A 715 -12.35 -22.49 -3.99
C LEU A 715 -12.64 -23.89 -3.46
N ASN A 716 -13.86 -24.09 -2.94
CA ASN A 716 -14.37 -25.42 -2.62
C ASN A 716 -14.46 -26.25 -3.92
N SER A 717 -13.38 -26.94 -4.25
CA SER A 717 -13.34 -27.91 -5.34
C SER A 717 -14.21 -29.10 -4.95
N LYS A 718 -15.24 -29.36 -5.77
CA LYS A 718 -15.93 -30.65 -5.78
C LYS A 718 -15.21 -31.63 -6.68
#